data_AF-A0A1A6BAU3-F1
#
_entry.id   AF-A0A1A6BAU3-F1
#
_cell.length_a   1.000
_cell.length_b   1.000
_cell.length_c   1.000
_cell.angle_alpha   90.00
_cell.angle_beta   90.00
_cell.angle_gamma   90.00
#
_symmetry.space_group_name_H-M   'P 1'
#
loop_
_entity.id
_entity.type
_entity.pdbx_description
1 polymer ?
#
loop_
_entity_poly.entity_id
_entity_poly.type
_entity_poly.pdbx_seq_one_letter_code
_entity_poly.pdbx_strand_id
1 'polypeptide(L)'
;MNELLLTGTVTLLVADIQGVTRLLPGQPEEASRAFALLDSTLCDLITRYGGVRPTGQSDDHGFTVAFGRAGDAVACALQLQLSELDPIRLHIGLHTGNAQLSDDATSYVGTTVTRAGRLRELAHGGQTLLSAVAADIVADHLPAKAWLSDCGSHQLRDLAPPEPVHQLCHPDLRNDFPPLCTAHGGAAAPLPVHLTNFVGRRRELAEVTPILLENRLVTLIGGGGIGKSRLAVQVAAQSASAFPDGMYYVDLEPVASPEFAPAAVTRALGVPDQSGRSVDEAVLRHLGRRRVLIVLDNCEHLLDSAARRIGGLLRSCPGVTMLATSREPLGVAGEVTWRVPSLAYEDDAIAFFADRARSARPDFVVTEDDAALVGEICRRLDGMPLGIELAAARVRALSLPEIVSGLDDKIRLLTGGSRTGLRRHQTLRASIAWSHGLLSDADQVLFRRLGVFSGTFDLDAAHAVAGSPEISRYQVLDGLSSLVDKSLIAAESSPGRTRYRRFEGIGQFAMERLTEAGEAEAARTRHAAHYLSRAAVLDSPGRTDYQELLHEIETDIDNLRAALGWYRDSSEIESALVMASSLQPLWLAGGRIAEGRDWFESLVAQANRDGFEVGAAVWARALADKAVLSMFVDAPASIDEAQQSLKIARELDDPALTARTLTACGLAAGFNYQTDVVENYFAEAAGVARELGDRWRLSQILSWQSSAAIVAGDANAAHALGSEGRDLSDLIGDRIGSRQCRLAVAYAQLWQGNLTGAAARFGDLVEQEPDADVFTSLSLKGLGDALAYQGDVSGARAASEAAIDGAAELGEYFVGLGYSTLVLAALASGDIGTATEADQKTWQNLNAQPLTATFWRAVRAEVQLANGDVAEARRCVEEGVATTSGCHLSAALTTRCRVAMAEGEPEQARRDAYDALTCATEAGAHNYVPPVLECLARLALDDGNHREAARLFGAADAHRGRTGALRLKIYDGEYEASVEALRAAMGDEEMAGAWAEGAALSISEAITQAQRGRGERRRASSGWPSLTRAELDVVRLVGEGLSNRDIAERLFVSPRTVQTHLTHVYTKLGFNSRVQLAQEAVRHS
;
A
#
# COMPACT_ATOMS: atom_id res chain seq x y z
N MET A 1 89.72 28.75 -6.91
CA MET A 1 89.55 29.16 -5.50
C MET A 1 88.06 29.06 -5.24
N ASN A 2 87.59 28.00 -4.57
CA ASN A 2 86.15 27.78 -4.36
C ASN A 2 85.59 28.93 -3.51
N GLU A 3 84.65 29.70 -4.06
CA GLU A 3 83.92 30.70 -3.28
C GLU A 3 83.14 29.99 -2.17
N LEU A 4 83.43 30.35 -0.92
CA LEU A 4 82.74 29.80 0.24
C LEU A 4 81.28 30.28 0.24
N LEU A 5 80.33 29.35 0.31
CA LEU A 5 78.90 29.69 0.41
C LEU A 5 78.62 30.50 1.67
N LEU A 6 77.70 31.46 1.55
CA LEU A 6 77.31 32.33 2.66
C LEU A 6 76.50 31.54 3.70
N THR A 7 76.85 31.68 4.98
CA THR A 7 76.17 31.04 6.13
C THR A 7 75.65 32.10 7.10
N GLY A 8 74.58 31.80 7.84
CA GLY A 8 73.93 32.74 8.75
C GLY A 8 72.67 33.37 8.13
N THR A 9 72.28 34.56 8.59
CA THR A 9 71.14 35.28 8.01
C THR A 9 71.49 35.80 6.62
N VAL A 10 70.89 35.21 5.59
CA VAL A 10 71.09 35.57 4.17
C VAL A 10 69.75 35.75 3.49
N THR A 11 69.75 36.45 2.36
CA THR A 11 68.59 36.53 1.47
C THR A 11 68.80 35.60 0.30
N LEU A 12 67.91 34.62 0.15
CA LEU A 12 67.91 33.67 -0.96
C LEU A 12 66.98 34.15 -2.06
N LEU A 13 67.51 34.23 -3.28
CA LEU A 13 66.78 34.43 -4.52
C LEU A 13 66.65 33.07 -5.20
N VAL A 14 65.42 32.58 -5.33
CA VAL A 14 65.12 31.33 -6.06
C VAL A 14 64.30 31.68 -7.29
N ALA A 15 64.79 31.29 -8.46
CA ALA A 15 64.17 31.58 -9.75
C ALA A 15 64.05 30.31 -10.60
N ASP A 16 63.04 30.30 -11.46
CA ASP A 16 62.82 29.26 -12.46
C ASP A 16 62.17 29.89 -13.71
N ILE A 17 62.09 29.15 -14.80
CA ILE A 17 61.58 29.63 -16.09
C ILE A 17 60.15 29.14 -16.26
N GLN A 18 59.21 30.07 -16.47
CA GLN A 18 57.83 29.68 -16.69
C GLN A 18 57.65 29.02 -18.07
N GLY A 19 57.18 27.76 -18.11
CA GLY A 19 56.70 27.12 -19.35
C GLY A 19 57.75 26.39 -20.19
N VAL A 20 58.82 25.88 -19.59
CA VAL A 20 59.92 25.18 -20.29
C VAL A 20 59.44 24.08 -21.24
N THR A 21 58.39 23.34 -20.88
CA THR A 21 57.83 22.24 -21.70
C THR A 21 57.23 22.70 -23.04
N ARG A 22 56.90 23.99 -23.20
CA ARG A 22 56.35 24.55 -24.45
C ARG A 22 57.40 25.17 -25.37
N LEU A 23 58.59 25.49 -24.88
CA LEU A 23 59.66 26.13 -25.66
C LEU A 23 60.50 25.11 -26.46
N LEU A 24 60.62 23.87 -25.97
CA LEU A 24 61.51 22.85 -26.55
C LEU A 24 61.12 22.27 -27.93
N PRO A 25 59.84 22.13 -28.34
CA PRO A 25 59.55 21.48 -29.63
C PRO A 25 59.75 22.36 -30.87
N GLY A 26 59.87 23.69 -30.72
CA GLY A 26 59.76 24.64 -31.84
C GLY A 26 61.07 25.20 -32.40
N GLN A 27 62.03 25.60 -31.54
CA GLN A 27 63.23 26.39 -31.92
C GLN A 27 64.43 26.17 -30.96
N PRO A 28 65.18 25.06 -31.07
CA PRO A 28 66.23 24.69 -30.10
C PRO A 28 67.47 25.61 -30.08
N GLU A 29 67.81 26.25 -31.20
CA GLU A 29 68.96 27.18 -31.28
C GLU A 29 68.68 28.53 -30.58
N GLU A 30 67.44 29.01 -30.65
CA GLU A 30 67.01 30.28 -30.03
C GLU A 30 66.88 30.13 -28.52
N ALA A 31 66.34 28.99 -28.05
CA ALA A 31 66.36 28.61 -26.64
C ALA A 31 67.80 28.52 -26.11
N SER A 32 68.71 27.84 -26.82
CA SER A 32 70.11 27.71 -26.39
C SER A 32 70.84 29.06 -26.28
N ARG A 33 70.56 30.02 -27.17
CA ARG A 33 71.07 31.39 -27.09
C ARG A 33 70.49 32.17 -25.91
N ALA A 34 69.19 32.06 -25.65
CA ALA A 34 68.54 32.70 -24.51
C ALA A 34 69.04 32.14 -23.17
N PHE A 35 69.30 30.83 -23.08
CA PHE A 35 69.94 30.22 -21.91
C PHE A 35 71.39 30.69 -21.69
N ALA A 36 72.19 30.82 -22.76
CA ALA A 36 73.55 31.35 -22.65
C ALA A 36 73.58 32.84 -22.26
N LEU A 37 72.63 33.63 -22.77
CA LEU A 37 72.44 35.03 -22.39
C LEU A 37 71.99 35.14 -20.92
N LEU A 38 71.07 34.29 -20.48
CA LEU A 38 70.66 34.21 -19.08
C LEU A 38 71.84 33.87 -18.17
N ASP A 39 72.66 32.86 -18.50
CA ASP A 39 73.78 32.44 -17.65
C ASP A 39 74.88 33.51 -17.58
N SER A 40 75.22 34.16 -18.71
CA SER A 40 76.17 35.29 -18.72
C SER A 40 75.65 36.52 -17.93
N THR A 41 74.38 36.89 -18.13
CA THR A 41 73.73 37.98 -17.38
C THR A 41 73.67 37.67 -15.89
N LEU A 42 73.38 36.42 -15.54
CA LEU A 42 73.35 35.95 -14.15
C LEU A 42 74.74 36.04 -13.51
N CYS A 43 75.81 35.57 -14.18
CA CYS A 43 77.19 35.68 -13.68
C CYS A 43 77.61 37.14 -13.45
N ASP A 44 77.29 38.04 -14.38
CA ASP A 44 77.62 39.46 -14.28
C ASP A 44 76.88 40.13 -13.12
N LEU A 45 75.58 39.86 -12.96
CA LEU A 45 74.76 40.44 -11.89
C LEU A 45 75.12 39.87 -10.52
N ILE A 46 75.42 38.56 -10.41
CA ILE A 46 75.91 37.94 -9.17
C ILE A 46 77.20 38.61 -8.73
N THR A 47 78.16 38.80 -9.66
CA THR A 47 79.44 39.46 -9.35
C THR A 47 79.23 40.92 -8.93
N ARG A 48 78.34 41.64 -9.63
CA ARG A 48 78.07 43.07 -9.38
C ARG A 48 77.40 43.32 -8.02
N TYR A 49 76.50 42.43 -7.60
CA TYR A 49 75.74 42.56 -6.36
C TYR A 49 76.27 41.66 -5.23
N GLY A 50 77.42 41.03 -5.41
CA GLY A 50 78.09 40.23 -4.37
C GLY A 50 77.30 38.98 -3.94
N GLY A 51 76.57 38.36 -4.87
CA GLY A 51 75.88 37.09 -4.64
C GLY A 51 76.82 35.89 -4.74
N VAL A 52 76.41 34.74 -4.19
CA VAL A 52 77.13 33.47 -4.33
C VAL A 52 76.15 32.37 -4.77
N ARG A 53 76.53 31.57 -5.77
CA ARG A 53 75.70 30.48 -6.34
C ARG A 53 76.24 29.10 -5.91
N PRO A 54 75.41 28.21 -5.33
CA PRO A 54 75.78 26.83 -5.03
C PRO A 54 75.95 26.00 -6.30
N THR A 55 76.95 25.12 -6.33
CA THR A 55 77.28 24.25 -7.48
C THR A 55 76.44 22.98 -7.55
N GLY A 56 75.81 22.55 -6.45
CA GLY A 56 75.02 21.31 -6.38
C GLY A 56 73.50 21.49 -6.48
N GLN A 57 73.00 22.72 -6.65
CA GLN A 57 71.57 23.06 -6.57
C GLN A 57 71.05 23.76 -7.83
N SER A 58 71.38 23.18 -8.99
CA SER A 58 70.76 23.52 -10.27
C SER A 58 69.88 22.35 -10.71
N ASP A 59 68.56 22.49 -10.55
CA ASP A 59 67.63 21.73 -11.38
C ASP A 59 67.79 22.23 -12.82
N ASP A 60 67.53 21.39 -13.83
CA ASP A 60 67.85 21.67 -15.26
C ASP A 60 67.37 23.04 -15.78
N HIS A 61 66.43 23.71 -15.09
CA HIS A 61 65.83 24.99 -15.50
C HIS A 61 65.70 26.07 -14.40
N GLY A 62 66.14 25.79 -13.17
CA GLY A 62 66.03 26.72 -12.02
C GLY A 62 67.37 27.00 -11.34
N PHE A 63 67.47 28.13 -10.64
CA PHE A 63 68.69 28.50 -9.92
C PHE A 63 68.39 29.20 -8.58
N THR A 64 69.33 29.03 -7.64
CA THR A 64 69.33 29.70 -6.34
C THR A 64 70.58 30.56 -6.19
N VAL A 65 70.44 31.78 -5.68
CA VAL A 65 71.56 32.68 -5.36
C VAL A 65 71.38 33.22 -3.95
N ALA A 66 72.46 33.22 -3.16
CA ALA A 66 72.48 33.79 -1.82
C ALA A 66 73.18 35.14 -1.80
N PHE A 67 72.61 36.09 -1.05
CA PHE A 67 73.18 37.42 -0.83
C PHE A 67 73.31 37.72 0.66
N GLY A 68 74.41 38.37 1.05
CA GLY A 68 74.62 38.81 2.43
C GLY A 68 73.73 40.00 2.84
N ARG A 69 73.12 40.69 1.88
CA ARG A 69 72.20 41.82 2.11
C ARG A 69 70.94 41.68 1.25
N ALA A 70 69.78 41.92 1.86
CA ALA A 70 68.50 41.81 1.17
C ALA A 70 68.32 42.85 0.05
N GLY A 71 68.86 44.06 0.22
CA GLY A 71 68.82 45.10 -0.81
C GLY A 71 69.57 44.72 -2.09
N ASP A 72 70.70 44.02 -1.95
CA ASP A 72 71.48 43.54 -3.09
C ASP A 72 70.76 42.40 -3.83
N ALA A 73 70.06 41.52 -3.10
CA ALA A 73 69.21 40.49 -3.69
C ALA A 73 68.03 41.08 -4.48
N VAL A 74 67.37 42.12 -3.94
CA VAL A 74 66.27 42.83 -4.60
C VAL A 74 66.76 43.59 -5.84
N ALA A 75 67.93 44.26 -5.75
CA ALA A 75 68.53 44.93 -6.88
C ALA A 75 68.89 43.94 -8.00
N CYS A 76 69.46 42.78 -7.65
CA CYS A 76 69.74 41.71 -8.59
C CYS A 76 68.47 41.18 -9.25
N ALA A 77 67.43 40.86 -8.47
CA ALA A 77 66.14 40.39 -9.00
C ALA A 77 65.49 41.41 -9.95
N LEU A 78 65.54 42.70 -9.61
CA LEU A 78 65.04 43.77 -10.46
C LEU A 78 65.78 43.85 -11.80
N GLN A 79 67.12 43.81 -11.78
CA GLN A 79 67.92 43.85 -13.00
C GLN A 79 67.73 42.59 -13.85
N LEU A 80 67.55 41.42 -13.23
CA LEU A 80 67.22 40.18 -13.95
C LEU A 80 65.89 40.30 -14.68
N GLN A 81 64.85 40.88 -14.07
CA GLN A 81 63.55 41.07 -14.72
C GLN A 81 63.56 42.17 -15.80
N LEU A 82 64.47 43.14 -15.71
CA LEU A 82 64.65 44.21 -16.70
C LEU A 82 65.54 43.79 -17.88
N SER A 83 66.24 42.67 -17.78
CA SER A 83 67.12 42.18 -18.85
C SER A 83 66.30 41.63 -20.01
N GLU A 84 66.70 41.92 -21.25
CA GLU A 84 66.04 41.43 -22.46
C GLU A 84 66.35 39.94 -22.68
N LEU A 85 65.63 39.07 -21.97
CA LEU A 85 65.82 37.62 -21.96
C LEU A 85 64.81 36.88 -22.85
N ASP A 86 64.11 37.58 -23.75
CA ASP A 86 63.06 36.99 -24.59
C ASP A 86 63.56 35.73 -25.34
N PRO A 87 62.78 34.63 -25.39
CA PRO A 87 61.41 34.47 -24.88
C PRO A 87 61.31 34.03 -23.40
N ILE A 88 62.42 33.99 -22.65
CA ILE A 88 62.47 33.50 -21.27
C ILE A 88 61.84 34.53 -20.33
N ARG A 89 60.89 34.06 -19.50
CA ARG A 89 60.32 34.84 -18.40
C ARG A 89 60.55 34.15 -17.07
N LEU A 90 61.23 34.84 -16.18
CA LEU A 90 61.56 34.34 -14.85
C LEU A 90 60.45 34.67 -13.86
N HIS A 91 60.07 33.70 -13.04
CA HIS A 91 59.34 33.98 -11.81
C HIS A 91 60.30 33.80 -10.62
N ILE A 92 60.30 34.76 -9.71
CA ILE A 92 61.36 34.89 -8.69
C ILE A 92 60.73 34.98 -7.30
N GLY A 93 61.27 34.20 -6.36
CA GLY A 93 60.93 34.24 -4.93
C GLY A 93 62.12 34.66 -4.08
N LEU A 94 61.90 35.60 -3.15
CA LEU A 94 62.90 36.17 -2.26
C LEU A 94 62.50 35.97 -0.79
N HIS A 95 63.38 35.34 -0.02
CA HIS A 95 63.19 35.19 1.42
C HIS A 95 64.50 35.39 2.19
N THR A 96 64.42 36.13 3.31
CA THR A 96 65.54 36.35 4.23
C THR A 96 65.37 35.47 5.46
N GLY A 97 66.35 34.62 5.72
CA GLY A 97 66.34 33.69 6.85
C GLY A 97 67.72 33.11 7.12
N ASN A 98 67.82 32.24 8.12
CA ASN A 98 69.09 31.59 8.45
C ASN A 98 69.35 30.46 7.46
N ALA A 99 70.40 30.56 6.64
CA ALA A 99 70.75 29.54 5.67
C ALA A 99 71.48 28.36 6.32
N GLN A 100 71.03 27.16 5.98
CA GLN A 100 71.67 25.89 6.33
C GLN A 100 72.27 25.29 5.05
N LEU A 101 73.47 24.74 5.15
CA LEU A 101 74.14 24.05 4.04
C LEU A 101 73.91 22.54 4.14
N SER A 102 73.91 21.84 3.00
CA SER A 102 73.96 20.38 2.96
C SER A 102 75.26 19.85 3.59
N ASP A 103 75.29 18.56 3.96
CA ASP A 103 76.44 17.93 4.65
C ASP A 103 77.76 18.02 3.86
N ASP A 104 77.70 18.12 2.54
CA ASP A 104 78.84 18.31 1.63
C ASP A 104 79.18 19.78 1.35
N ALA A 105 78.43 20.72 1.95
CA ALA A 105 78.53 22.17 1.79
C ALA A 105 78.43 22.67 0.33
N THR A 106 77.67 21.96 -0.53
CA THR A 106 77.50 22.32 -1.95
C THR A 106 76.14 22.92 -2.31
N SER A 107 75.15 22.88 -1.41
CA SER A 107 73.77 23.38 -1.61
C SER A 107 73.14 23.94 -0.34
N TYR A 108 72.07 24.73 -0.48
CA TYR A 108 71.26 25.21 0.65
C TYR A 108 70.12 24.23 0.95
N VAL A 109 69.92 23.89 2.22
CA VAL A 109 68.84 23.01 2.69
C VAL A 109 68.00 23.69 3.78
N GLY A 110 66.83 23.13 4.08
CA GLY A 110 65.99 23.59 5.18
C GLY A 110 64.94 24.64 4.79
N THR A 111 64.40 25.31 5.81
CA THR A 111 63.19 26.12 5.70
C THR A 111 63.36 27.38 4.88
N THR A 112 64.54 28.01 4.91
CA THR A 112 64.82 29.28 4.21
C THR A 112 64.75 29.12 2.70
N VAL A 113 65.39 28.08 2.13
CA VAL A 113 65.34 27.81 0.69
C VAL A 113 63.97 27.29 0.26
N THR A 114 63.32 26.48 1.11
CA THR A 114 61.97 25.96 0.87
C THR A 114 60.96 27.11 0.76
N ARG A 115 61.02 28.08 1.68
CA ARG A 115 60.09 29.22 1.68
C ARG A 115 60.32 30.14 0.47
N ALA A 116 61.57 30.42 0.11
CA ALA A 116 61.89 31.15 -1.12
C ALA A 116 61.34 30.44 -2.37
N GLY A 117 61.49 29.10 -2.44
CA GLY A 117 60.93 28.28 -3.51
C GLY A 117 59.40 28.30 -3.57
N ARG A 118 58.70 28.30 -2.42
CA ARG A 118 57.23 28.41 -2.38
C ARG A 118 56.73 29.79 -2.80
N LEU A 119 57.44 30.86 -2.45
CA LEU A 119 57.10 32.21 -2.94
C LEU A 119 57.25 32.30 -4.45
N ARG A 120 58.31 31.71 -5.01
CA ARG A 120 58.48 31.60 -6.46
C ARG A 120 57.31 30.84 -7.12
N GLU A 121 56.82 29.76 -6.53
CA GLU A 121 55.68 29.00 -7.08
C GLU A 121 54.38 29.81 -7.16
N LEU A 122 54.19 30.79 -6.28
CA LEU A 122 53.04 31.70 -6.32
C LEU A 122 53.13 32.75 -7.44
N ALA A 123 54.34 33.02 -7.94
CA ALA A 123 54.63 34.07 -8.90
C ALA A 123 54.37 33.65 -10.36
N HIS A 124 53.87 34.59 -11.15
CA HIS A 124 53.77 34.50 -12.61
C HIS A 124 55.10 34.85 -13.29
N GLY A 125 55.32 34.44 -14.55
CA GLY A 125 56.52 34.80 -15.30
C GLY A 125 56.64 36.30 -15.51
N GLY A 126 57.78 36.87 -15.13
CA GLY A 126 58.05 38.30 -15.04
C GLY A 126 57.77 38.91 -13.66
N GLN A 127 57.26 38.11 -12.69
CA GLN A 127 56.90 38.58 -11.35
C GLN A 127 57.96 38.18 -10.32
N THR A 128 58.22 39.08 -9.38
CA THR A 128 59.12 38.86 -8.24
C THR A 128 58.36 39.06 -6.93
N LEU A 129 58.35 38.03 -6.07
CA LEU A 129 57.64 38.01 -4.80
C LEU A 129 58.60 37.90 -3.62
N LEU A 130 58.31 38.66 -2.55
CA LEU A 130 59.07 38.74 -1.32
C LEU A 130 58.21 38.26 -0.15
N SER A 131 58.82 37.49 0.76
CA SER A 131 58.25 37.26 2.09
C SER A 131 58.14 38.58 2.88
N ALA A 132 57.23 38.65 3.85
CA ALA A 132 57.14 39.79 4.78
C ALA A 132 58.50 40.18 5.39
N VAL A 133 59.30 39.20 5.85
CA VAL A 133 60.61 39.47 6.46
C VAL A 133 61.58 40.13 5.47
N ALA A 134 61.60 39.67 4.21
CA ALA A 134 62.46 40.28 3.20
C ALA A 134 61.97 41.69 2.82
N ALA A 135 60.65 41.88 2.72
CA ALA A 135 60.03 43.17 2.44
C ALA A 135 60.32 44.21 3.52
N ASP A 136 60.17 43.84 4.80
CA ASP A 136 60.43 44.72 5.94
C ASP A 136 61.90 45.17 6.00
N ILE A 137 62.84 44.27 5.70
CA ILE A 137 64.28 44.59 5.72
C ILE A 137 64.68 45.57 4.61
N VAL A 138 64.02 45.53 3.44
CA VAL A 138 64.37 46.37 2.29
C VAL A 138 63.52 47.62 2.14
N ALA A 139 62.45 47.77 2.93
CA ALA A 139 61.44 48.83 2.78
C ALA A 139 62.07 50.24 2.63
N ASP A 140 63.12 50.54 3.39
CA ASP A 140 63.81 51.84 3.38
C ASP A 140 64.98 51.94 2.37
N HIS A 141 65.36 50.83 1.72
CA HIS A 141 66.55 50.70 0.88
C HIS A 141 66.27 50.01 -0.47
N LEU A 142 65.10 50.27 -1.05
CA LEU A 142 64.75 49.78 -2.38
C LEU A 142 65.57 50.47 -3.50
N PRO A 143 65.84 49.78 -4.63
CA PRO A 143 66.43 50.39 -5.81
C PRO A 143 65.63 51.60 -6.31
N ALA A 144 66.30 52.55 -6.99
CA ALA A 144 65.66 53.77 -7.47
C ALA A 144 64.42 53.46 -8.32
N LYS A 145 63.30 54.15 -8.01
CA LYS A 145 61.96 53.98 -8.63
C LYS A 145 61.27 52.64 -8.37
N ALA A 146 61.83 51.73 -7.59
CA ALA A 146 61.16 50.50 -7.18
C ALA A 146 60.26 50.73 -5.95
N TRP A 147 59.14 50.03 -5.88
CA TRP A 147 58.26 50.00 -4.70
C TRP A 147 57.74 48.57 -4.44
N LEU A 148 57.19 48.33 -3.26
CA LEU A 148 56.54 47.06 -2.91
C LEU A 148 55.02 47.22 -2.89
N SER A 149 54.31 46.25 -3.45
CA SER A 149 52.85 46.18 -3.39
C SER A 149 52.42 44.97 -2.56
N ASP A 150 51.52 45.20 -1.60
CA ASP A 150 50.94 44.13 -0.79
C ASP A 150 50.02 43.25 -1.65
N CYS A 151 50.28 41.95 -1.65
CA CYS A 151 49.49 40.95 -2.37
C CYS A 151 48.55 40.18 -1.43
N GLY A 152 48.51 40.53 -0.14
CA GLY A 152 47.72 39.88 0.90
C GLY A 152 48.47 38.74 1.60
N SER A 153 47.77 38.09 2.54
CA SER A 153 48.29 36.95 3.28
C SER A 153 48.00 35.64 2.54
N HIS A 154 49.04 34.87 2.28
CA HIS A 154 48.95 33.61 1.52
C HIS A 154 49.47 32.44 2.35
N GLN A 155 48.74 31.33 2.29
CA GLN A 155 49.17 30.08 2.89
C GLN A 155 50.23 29.43 1.99
N LEU A 156 51.49 29.43 2.41
CA LEU A 156 52.54 28.68 1.73
C LEU A 156 52.38 27.19 2.07
N ARG A 157 52.48 26.33 1.06
CA ARG A 157 52.33 24.87 1.21
C ARG A 157 53.34 24.35 2.25
N ASP A 158 52.85 23.54 3.18
CA ASP A 158 53.60 22.90 4.29
C ASP A 158 54.26 23.87 5.30
N LEU A 159 53.87 25.15 5.29
CA LEU A 159 54.33 26.17 6.23
C LEU A 159 53.12 26.83 6.90
N ALA A 160 52.96 26.67 8.21
CA ALA A 160 51.95 27.40 9.00
C ALA A 160 52.65 28.42 9.91
N PRO A 161 52.12 29.65 10.08
CA PRO A 161 50.84 30.25 9.62
C PRO A 161 50.88 30.98 8.24
N PRO A 162 49.74 31.46 7.69
CA PRO A 162 49.71 32.33 6.50
C PRO A 162 50.62 33.55 6.67
N GLU A 163 51.39 33.90 5.64
CA GLU A 163 52.28 35.06 5.68
C GLU A 163 51.95 36.11 4.62
N PRO A 164 52.12 37.42 4.92
CA PRO A 164 52.01 38.49 3.93
C PRO A 164 53.05 38.33 2.83
N VAL A 165 52.60 38.45 1.58
CA VAL A 165 53.45 38.38 0.39
C VAL A 165 53.44 39.73 -0.31
N HIS A 166 54.62 40.21 -0.71
CA HIS A 166 54.78 41.49 -1.37
C HIS A 166 55.35 41.30 -2.79
N GLN A 167 54.83 42.04 -3.75
CA GLN A 167 55.39 42.10 -5.10
C GLN A 167 56.37 43.26 -5.24
N LEU A 168 57.52 42.99 -5.85
CA LEU A 168 58.45 44.03 -6.30
C LEU A 168 57.94 44.67 -7.60
N CYS A 169 57.75 45.98 -7.58
CA CYS A 169 57.22 46.76 -8.69
C CYS A 169 58.21 47.82 -9.17
N HIS A 170 58.19 48.11 -10.47
CA HIS A 170 59.02 49.15 -11.11
C HIS A 170 58.30 49.68 -12.36
N PRO A 171 58.48 50.96 -12.76
CA PRO A 171 57.75 51.54 -13.91
C PRO A 171 58.02 50.81 -15.24
N ASP A 172 59.23 50.28 -15.39
CA ASP A 172 59.68 49.57 -16.59
C ASP A 172 59.38 48.05 -16.53
N LEU A 173 58.74 47.58 -15.46
CA LEU A 173 58.24 46.21 -15.33
C LEU A 173 56.72 46.15 -15.47
N ARG A 174 56.21 45.00 -15.88
CA ARG A 174 54.78 44.70 -15.74
C ARG A 174 54.46 44.57 -14.26
N ASN A 175 53.55 45.40 -13.76
CA ASN A 175 53.12 45.36 -12.34
C ASN A 175 51.73 44.72 -12.16
N ASP A 176 50.93 44.65 -13.22
CA ASP A 176 49.60 44.06 -13.17
C ASP A 176 49.63 42.56 -13.53
N PHE A 177 49.52 41.72 -12.50
CA PHE A 177 49.41 40.27 -12.62
C PHE A 177 48.03 39.77 -12.17
N PRO A 178 47.57 38.60 -12.67
CA PRO A 178 46.45 37.89 -12.06
C PRO A 178 46.70 37.58 -10.58
N PRO A 179 45.67 37.20 -9.81
CA PRO A 179 45.86 36.70 -8.44
C PRO A 179 46.97 35.64 -8.38
N LEU A 180 47.70 35.62 -7.26
CA LEU A 180 48.81 34.68 -7.07
C LEU A 180 48.35 33.24 -7.31
N CYS A 181 49.25 32.40 -7.84
CA CYS A 181 48.96 31.03 -8.22
C CYS A 181 48.71 30.15 -6.99
N THR A 182 47.50 30.17 -6.41
CA THR A 182 47.11 29.24 -5.35
C THR A 182 46.67 27.92 -5.97
N ALA A 183 47.34 26.83 -5.59
CA ALA A 183 46.86 25.49 -5.87
C ALA A 183 45.65 25.20 -4.97
N HIS A 184 44.48 25.76 -5.31
CA HIS A 184 43.08 25.37 -5.04
C HIS A 184 42.22 26.54 -5.58
N GLY A 185 41.21 26.22 -6.40
CA GLY A 185 40.33 27.18 -7.06
C GLY A 185 39.63 28.15 -6.10
N GLY A 186 39.21 29.29 -6.64
CA GLY A 186 38.73 30.46 -5.91
C GLY A 186 37.77 30.16 -4.76
N ALA A 187 37.87 30.97 -3.71
CA ALA A 187 36.98 30.94 -2.55
C ALA A 187 35.52 31.12 -2.99
N ALA A 188 34.80 30.01 -3.12
CA ALA A 188 33.34 29.97 -3.08
C ALA A 188 32.88 30.38 -1.67
N ALA A 189 31.79 31.14 -1.54
CA ALA A 189 31.09 31.20 -0.27
C ALA A 189 30.57 29.78 0.02
N PRO A 190 31.04 29.10 1.08
CA PRO A 190 30.64 27.72 1.33
C PRO A 190 29.12 27.67 1.54
N LEU A 191 28.48 26.65 0.94
CA LEU A 191 27.09 26.34 1.24
C LEU A 191 26.88 26.27 2.77
N PRO A 192 25.72 26.70 3.30
CA PRO A 192 25.48 26.69 4.74
C PRO A 192 25.74 25.32 5.36
N VAL A 193 26.61 25.27 6.38
CA VAL A 193 26.87 24.03 7.13
C VAL A 193 25.73 23.84 8.14
N HIS A 194 24.92 22.80 7.95
CA HIS A 194 23.86 22.45 8.88
C HIS A 194 24.36 21.49 9.97
N LEU A 195 24.10 21.81 11.23
CA LEU A 195 24.49 21.01 12.41
C LEU A 195 23.55 19.82 12.71
N THR A 196 22.57 19.58 11.86
CA THR A 196 21.58 18.51 12.03
C THR A 196 21.45 17.75 10.72
N ASN A 197 21.30 16.43 10.82
CA ASN A 197 21.26 15.54 9.66
C ASN A 197 20.15 15.89 8.68
N PHE A 198 20.41 15.70 7.39
CA PHE A 198 19.39 15.68 6.34
C PHE A 198 18.84 14.24 6.25
N VAL A 199 17.57 14.05 6.60
CA VAL A 199 16.94 12.73 6.73
C VAL A 199 15.77 12.63 5.75
N GLY A 200 15.71 11.51 5.03
CA GLY A 200 14.71 11.26 3.99
C GLY A 200 14.99 12.00 2.68
N ARG A 201 13.97 12.03 1.80
CA ARG A 201 13.94 12.76 0.52
C ARG A 201 14.90 12.30 -0.57
N ARG A 202 15.20 11.00 -0.60
CA ARG A 202 16.07 10.41 -1.64
C ARG A 202 15.46 10.54 -3.04
N ARG A 203 14.14 10.38 -3.15
CA ARG A 203 13.42 10.47 -4.41
C ARG A 203 13.43 11.91 -4.95
N GLU A 204 13.14 12.88 -4.10
CA GLU A 204 13.10 14.30 -4.44
C GLU A 204 14.49 14.79 -4.88
N LEU A 205 15.56 14.34 -4.21
CA LEU A 205 16.92 14.64 -4.64
C LEU A 205 17.23 14.06 -6.03
N ALA A 206 16.78 12.83 -6.30
CA ALA A 206 16.95 12.17 -7.60
C ALA A 206 16.11 12.83 -8.71
N GLU A 207 14.97 13.43 -8.39
CA GLU A 207 14.10 14.13 -9.35
C GLU A 207 14.56 15.56 -9.63
N VAL A 208 14.91 16.34 -8.60
CA VAL A 208 15.27 17.77 -8.75
C VAL A 208 16.65 17.96 -9.37
N THR A 209 17.60 17.08 -9.07
CA THR A 209 18.99 17.23 -9.53
C THR A 209 19.09 17.22 -11.06
N PRO A 210 18.50 16.25 -11.81
CA PRO A 210 18.47 16.30 -13.28
C PRO A 210 17.76 17.55 -13.81
N ILE A 211 16.63 17.95 -13.22
CA ILE A 211 15.88 19.14 -13.63
C ILE A 211 16.75 20.41 -13.52
N LEU A 212 17.54 20.54 -12.45
CA LEU A 212 18.49 21.65 -12.27
C LEU A 212 19.61 21.64 -13.31
N LEU A 213 20.05 20.48 -13.78
CA LEU A 213 21.11 20.36 -14.77
C LEU A 213 20.62 20.63 -16.20
N GLU A 214 19.34 20.36 -16.48
CA GLU A 214 18.70 20.59 -17.78
C GLU A 214 18.16 22.03 -17.94
N ASN A 215 17.89 22.72 -16.83
CA ASN A 215 17.25 24.04 -16.83
C ASN A 215 18.13 25.11 -16.19
N ARG A 216 18.00 26.36 -16.64
CA ARG A 216 18.83 27.48 -16.16
C ARG A 216 18.27 28.19 -14.93
N LEU A 217 16.99 27.98 -14.64
CA LEU A 217 16.30 28.52 -13.47
C LEU A 217 15.31 27.48 -12.95
N VAL A 218 15.57 27.00 -11.74
CA VAL A 218 14.65 26.12 -11.01
C VAL A 218 14.24 26.81 -9.71
N THR A 219 12.95 26.90 -9.45
CA THR A 219 12.42 27.47 -8.20
C THR A 219 11.73 26.37 -7.39
N LEU A 220 12.25 26.09 -6.20
CA LEU A 220 11.62 25.23 -5.22
C LEU A 220 10.51 26.02 -4.51
N ILE A 221 9.25 25.63 -4.77
CA ILE A 221 8.07 26.27 -4.19
C ILE A 221 7.43 25.42 -3.10
N GLY A 222 6.80 26.04 -2.10
CA GLY A 222 6.07 25.33 -1.04
C GLY A 222 5.91 26.14 0.24
N GLY A 223 5.13 25.61 1.20
CA GLY A 223 4.81 26.27 2.46
C GLY A 223 6.02 26.59 3.36
N GLY A 224 5.81 27.45 4.35
CA GLY A 224 6.81 27.72 5.40
C GLY A 224 7.07 26.46 6.24
N GLY A 225 8.34 26.10 6.45
CA GLY A 225 8.70 24.93 7.27
C GLY A 225 8.71 23.56 6.54
N ILE A 226 8.43 23.53 5.23
CA ILE A 226 8.48 22.30 4.41
C ILE A 226 9.90 21.86 4.03
N GLY A 227 10.93 22.62 4.41
CA GLY A 227 12.34 22.26 4.19
C GLY A 227 12.93 22.66 2.84
N LYS A 228 12.37 23.66 2.13
CA LYS A 228 12.88 24.13 0.82
C LYS A 228 14.37 24.50 0.85
N SER A 229 14.77 25.33 1.80
CA SER A 229 16.16 25.79 1.96
C SER A 229 17.13 24.63 2.18
N ARG A 230 16.74 23.65 3.01
CA ARG A 230 17.53 22.45 3.26
C ARG A 230 17.67 21.59 2.00
N LEU A 231 16.58 21.41 1.25
CA LEU A 231 16.59 20.67 0.00
C LEU A 231 17.45 21.38 -1.05
N ALA A 232 17.35 22.70 -1.18
CA ALA A 232 18.14 23.49 -2.11
C ALA A 232 19.65 23.36 -1.87
N VAL A 233 20.07 23.46 -0.60
CA VAL A 233 21.48 23.27 -0.21
C VAL A 233 21.96 21.85 -0.56
N GLN A 234 21.14 20.82 -0.32
CA GLN A 234 21.50 19.44 -0.60
C GLN A 234 21.60 19.15 -2.11
N VAL A 235 20.67 19.66 -2.91
CA VAL A 235 20.71 19.57 -4.39
C VAL A 235 21.95 20.30 -4.93
N ALA A 236 22.25 21.49 -4.42
CA ALA A 236 23.44 22.24 -4.80
C ALA A 236 24.73 21.47 -4.46
N ALA A 237 24.82 20.88 -3.27
CA ALA A 237 25.97 20.08 -2.85
C ALA A 237 26.18 18.84 -3.74
N GLN A 238 25.11 18.14 -4.14
CA GLN A 238 25.19 16.98 -5.04
C GLN A 238 25.57 17.36 -6.49
N SER A 239 25.30 18.61 -6.88
CA SER A 239 25.56 19.11 -8.24
C SER A 239 26.92 19.79 -8.40
N ALA A 240 27.78 19.78 -7.37
CA ALA A 240 29.03 20.53 -7.35
C ALA A 240 29.98 20.23 -8.53
N SER A 241 30.00 18.98 -9.01
CA SER A 241 30.84 18.56 -10.14
C SER A 241 30.45 19.19 -11.49
N ALA A 242 29.20 19.64 -11.64
CA ALA A 242 28.70 20.27 -12.86
C ALA A 242 29.08 21.76 -12.98
N PHE A 243 29.46 22.40 -11.87
CA PHE A 243 29.73 23.83 -11.77
C PHE A 243 31.18 24.10 -11.31
N PRO A 244 32.18 23.88 -12.18
CA PRO A 244 33.60 23.93 -11.81
C PRO A 244 34.09 25.33 -11.47
N ASP A 245 33.37 26.38 -11.89
CA ASP A 245 33.77 27.77 -11.65
C ASP A 245 33.20 28.34 -10.34
N GLY A 246 32.38 27.58 -9.60
CA GLY A 246 31.94 27.92 -8.25
C GLY A 246 30.45 27.75 -7.98
N MET A 247 30.11 27.65 -6.69
CA MET A 247 28.74 27.65 -6.17
C MET A 247 28.60 28.76 -5.14
N TYR A 248 27.47 29.46 -5.15
CA TYR A 248 27.23 30.61 -4.29
C TYR A 248 25.86 30.53 -3.63
N TYR A 249 25.82 30.76 -2.32
CA TYR A 249 24.57 30.84 -1.56
C TYR A 249 24.27 32.30 -1.21
N VAL A 250 23.07 32.75 -1.54
CA VAL A 250 22.57 34.09 -1.23
C VAL A 250 21.36 33.95 -0.33
N ASP A 251 21.53 34.31 0.94
CA ASP A 251 20.43 34.43 1.88
C ASP A 251 19.76 35.80 1.72
N LEU A 252 18.50 35.80 1.27
CA LEU A 252 17.72 37.03 1.16
C LEU A 252 16.89 37.33 2.41
N GLU A 253 16.79 36.42 3.39
CA GLU A 253 16.03 36.65 4.63
C GLU A 253 16.37 37.98 5.36
N PRO A 254 17.64 38.43 5.42
CA PRO A 254 18.00 39.70 6.08
C PRO A 254 17.67 40.97 5.26
N VAL A 255 17.21 40.83 4.01
CA VAL A 255 17.08 41.95 3.05
C VAL A 255 15.67 42.55 3.12
N ALA A 256 15.48 43.54 3.99
CA ALA A 256 14.18 44.18 4.18
C ALA A 256 13.71 45.10 3.03
N SER A 257 14.61 45.55 2.14
CA SER A 257 14.28 46.48 1.05
C SER A 257 14.95 46.11 -0.29
N PRO A 258 14.22 46.17 -1.43
CA PRO A 258 14.71 45.74 -2.73
C PRO A 258 16.00 46.41 -3.22
N GLU A 259 16.32 47.63 -2.78
CA GLU A 259 17.56 48.32 -3.14
C GLU A 259 18.84 47.66 -2.60
N PHE A 260 18.75 46.83 -1.55
CA PHE A 260 19.91 46.20 -0.91
C PHE A 260 20.21 44.78 -1.43
N ALA A 261 19.32 44.19 -2.23
CA ALA A 261 19.51 42.86 -2.82
C ALA A 261 20.81 42.73 -3.67
N PRO A 262 21.23 43.74 -4.48
CA PRO A 262 22.48 43.66 -5.24
C PRO A 262 23.73 43.55 -4.36
N ALA A 263 23.71 44.21 -3.20
CA ALA A 263 24.82 44.15 -2.24
C ALA A 263 24.91 42.79 -1.54
N ALA A 264 23.79 42.08 -1.36
CA ALA A 264 23.77 40.70 -0.85
C ALA A 264 24.39 39.72 -1.87
N VAL A 265 24.06 39.88 -3.15
CA VAL A 265 24.61 39.07 -4.25
C VAL A 265 26.10 39.32 -4.45
N THR A 266 26.58 40.57 -4.46
CA THR A 266 28.03 40.85 -4.58
C THR A 266 28.84 40.32 -3.41
N ARG A 267 28.30 40.43 -2.20
CA ARG A 267 28.92 39.87 -0.99
C ARG A 267 29.06 38.35 -1.08
N ALA A 268 28.00 37.66 -1.52
CA ALA A 268 28.04 36.21 -1.71
C ALA A 268 29.02 35.78 -2.82
N LEU A 269 29.13 36.56 -3.89
CA LEU A 269 30.06 36.32 -5.00
C LEU A 269 31.52 36.74 -4.70
N GLY A 270 31.79 37.38 -3.57
CA GLY A 270 33.12 37.88 -3.21
C GLY A 270 33.64 38.98 -4.15
N VAL A 271 32.75 39.77 -4.77
CA VAL A 271 33.13 40.85 -5.68
C VAL A 271 33.48 42.11 -4.86
N PRO A 272 34.72 42.62 -4.91
CA PRO A 272 35.11 43.82 -4.17
C PRO A 272 34.41 45.06 -4.72
N ASP A 273 34.05 45.99 -3.82
CA ASP A 273 33.40 47.25 -4.17
C ASP A 273 34.39 48.17 -4.90
N GLN A 274 34.09 48.53 -6.16
CA GLN A 274 34.93 49.40 -6.98
C GLN A 274 34.27 50.78 -7.11
N SER A 275 34.92 51.81 -6.57
CA SER A 275 34.45 53.19 -6.64
C SER A 275 34.29 53.65 -8.10
N GLY A 276 33.07 53.98 -8.53
CA GLY A 276 32.77 54.57 -9.84
C GLY A 276 32.05 53.68 -10.88
N ARG A 277 31.62 52.46 -10.51
CA ARG A 277 30.83 51.56 -11.39
C ARG A 277 29.54 51.08 -10.73
N SER A 278 28.55 50.68 -11.54
CA SER A 278 27.32 50.10 -11.00
C SER A 278 27.55 48.66 -10.51
N VAL A 279 26.88 48.29 -9.42
CA VAL A 279 26.97 46.96 -8.79
C VAL A 279 26.61 45.84 -9.77
N ASP A 280 25.62 46.07 -10.62
CA ASP A 280 25.14 45.11 -11.61
C ASP A 280 26.18 44.85 -12.72
N GLU A 281 26.95 45.86 -13.16
CA GLU A 281 28.05 45.69 -14.13
C GLU A 281 29.21 44.86 -13.56
N ALA A 282 29.51 45.03 -12.27
CA ALA A 282 30.57 44.27 -11.60
C ALA A 282 30.20 42.78 -11.50
N VAL A 283 28.94 42.47 -11.16
CA VAL A 283 28.41 41.09 -11.12
C VAL A 283 28.41 40.46 -12.51
N LEU A 284 27.94 41.17 -13.54
CA LEU A 284 27.92 40.67 -14.92
C LEU A 284 29.31 40.34 -15.44
N ARG A 285 30.31 41.20 -15.17
CA ARG A 285 31.71 40.94 -15.56
C ARG A 285 32.31 39.77 -14.78
N HIS A 286 32.00 39.65 -13.49
CA HIS A 286 32.51 38.55 -12.65
C HIS A 286 31.97 37.19 -13.11
N LEU A 287 30.67 37.12 -13.43
CA LEU A 287 30.00 35.90 -13.88
C LEU A 287 30.37 35.55 -15.33
N GLY A 288 30.38 36.53 -16.24
CA GLY A 288 30.88 36.38 -17.62
C GLY A 288 30.45 35.08 -18.32
N ARG A 289 31.43 34.26 -18.73
CA ARG A 289 31.23 32.93 -19.35
C ARG A 289 31.47 31.77 -18.36
N ARG A 290 31.57 32.04 -17.05
CA ARG A 290 31.80 31.01 -16.03
C ARG A 290 30.57 30.13 -15.85
N ARG A 291 30.79 28.85 -15.55
CA ARG A 291 29.78 27.86 -15.21
C ARG A 291 29.61 27.78 -13.69
N VAL A 292 28.64 28.52 -13.18
CA VAL A 292 28.40 28.67 -11.74
C VAL A 292 26.95 28.40 -11.38
N LEU A 293 26.74 27.89 -10.16
CA LEU A 293 25.42 27.74 -9.56
C LEU A 293 25.20 28.81 -8.50
N ILE A 294 24.07 29.52 -8.57
CA ILE A 294 23.67 30.48 -7.55
C ILE A 294 22.38 29.98 -6.87
N VAL A 295 22.46 29.71 -5.58
CA VAL A 295 21.31 29.38 -4.74
C VAL A 295 20.76 30.67 -4.11
N LEU A 296 19.52 31.02 -4.44
CA LEU A 296 18.81 32.17 -3.88
C LEU A 296 17.78 31.68 -2.86
N ASP A 297 18.01 31.90 -1.58
CA ASP A 297 17.09 31.46 -0.53
C ASP A 297 16.12 32.59 -0.15
N ASN A 298 14.86 32.23 0.10
CA ASN A 298 13.82 33.11 0.65
C ASN A 298 13.39 34.28 -0.27
N CYS A 299 13.12 34.00 -1.55
CA CYS A 299 12.79 35.03 -2.56
C CYS A 299 11.38 35.65 -2.42
N GLU A 300 10.53 35.10 -1.55
CA GLU A 300 9.10 35.41 -1.40
C GLU A 300 8.76 36.87 -1.05
N HIS A 301 9.68 37.61 -0.43
CA HIS A 301 9.46 39.01 -0.04
C HIS A 301 9.96 40.02 -1.08
N LEU A 302 10.57 39.57 -2.19
CA LEU A 302 11.20 40.40 -3.21
C LEU A 302 10.84 40.01 -4.66
N LEU A 303 9.72 39.33 -4.88
CA LEU A 303 9.38 38.67 -6.15
C LEU A 303 9.57 39.57 -7.40
N ASP A 304 8.92 40.73 -7.47
CA ASP A 304 9.03 41.63 -8.64
C ASP A 304 10.44 42.19 -8.90
N SER A 305 11.23 42.34 -7.83
CA SER A 305 12.62 42.82 -7.91
C SER A 305 13.57 41.68 -8.30
N ALA A 306 13.39 40.52 -7.67
CA ALA A 306 14.13 39.29 -7.94
C ALA A 306 13.91 38.83 -9.38
N ALA A 307 12.66 38.80 -9.85
CA ALA A 307 12.29 38.35 -11.19
C ALA A 307 12.97 39.18 -12.31
N ARG A 308 12.92 40.52 -12.19
CA ARG A 308 13.57 41.41 -13.15
C ARG A 308 15.09 41.20 -13.21
N ARG A 309 15.72 41.02 -12.06
CA ARG A 309 17.19 40.86 -11.94
C ARG A 309 17.66 39.49 -12.40
N ILE A 310 16.99 38.42 -11.96
CA ILE A 310 17.24 37.04 -12.41
C ILE A 310 17.12 36.95 -13.93
N GLY A 311 16.05 37.50 -14.50
CA GLY A 311 15.88 37.56 -15.95
C GLY A 311 17.01 38.33 -16.66
N GLY A 312 17.50 39.43 -16.08
CA GLY A 312 18.63 40.21 -16.61
C GLY A 312 19.96 39.44 -16.59
N LEU A 313 20.26 38.75 -15.50
CA LEU A 313 21.46 37.93 -15.32
C LEU A 313 21.46 36.71 -16.25
N LEU A 314 20.34 35.99 -16.33
CA LEU A 314 20.22 34.80 -17.18
C LEU A 314 20.36 35.13 -18.68
N ARG A 315 19.86 36.29 -19.12
CA ARG A 315 20.05 36.76 -20.51
C ARG A 315 21.49 37.13 -20.84
N SER A 316 22.22 37.68 -19.87
CA SER A 316 23.56 38.25 -20.10
C SER A 316 24.70 37.27 -19.85
N CYS A 317 24.49 36.26 -19.00
CA CYS A 317 25.52 35.29 -18.60
C CYS A 317 25.05 33.87 -18.92
N PRO A 318 25.43 33.28 -20.07
CA PRO A 318 24.91 31.98 -20.52
C PRO A 318 25.34 30.77 -19.66
N GLY A 319 26.45 30.89 -18.91
CA GLY A 319 26.96 29.83 -18.03
C GLY A 319 26.36 29.81 -16.62
N VAL A 320 25.45 30.75 -16.29
CA VAL A 320 24.84 30.82 -14.96
C VAL A 320 23.57 29.97 -14.92
N THR A 321 23.50 29.12 -13.87
CA THR A 321 22.29 28.39 -13.44
C THR A 321 21.87 28.87 -12.06
N MET A 322 20.56 29.00 -11.83
CA MET A 322 20.01 29.50 -10.57
C MET A 322 19.03 28.50 -9.95
N LEU A 323 19.17 28.27 -8.65
CA LEU A 323 18.23 27.50 -7.83
C LEU A 323 17.64 28.43 -6.77
N ALA A 324 16.34 28.74 -6.87
CA ALA A 324 15.67 29.64 -5.94
C ALA A 324 14.78 28.87 -4.96
N THR A 325 14.58 29.38 -3.75
CA THR A 325 13.51 28.95 -2.86
C THR A 325 12.52 30.10 -2.66
N SER A 326 11.23 29.78 -2.75
CA SER A 326 10.15 30.76 -2.59
C SER A 326 8.87 30.06 -2.13
N ARG A 327 7.87 30.81 -1.67
CA ARG A 327 6.52 30.29 -1.43
C ARG A 327 5.70 30.20 -2.71
N GLU A 328 5.94 31.11 -3.64
CA GLU A 328 5.25 31.20 -4.94
C GLU A 328 6.26 31.39 -6.09
N PRO A 329 5.86 31.09 -7.35
CA PRO A 329 6.73 31.25 -8.51
C PRO A 329 7.28 32.67 -8.65
N LEU A 330 8.49 32.81 -9.21
CA LEU A 330 9.12 34.12 -9.42
C LEU A 330 8.54 34.85 -10.63
N GLY A 331 7.94 34.14 -11.59
CA GLY A 331 7.36 34.72 -12.81
C GLY A 331 8.41 35.11 -13.85
N VAL A 332 9.54 34.38 -13.91
CA VAL A 332 10.62 34.65 -14.88
C VAL A 332 10.48 33.75 -16.10
N ALA A 333 10.65 34.29 -17.30
CA ALA A 333 10.63 33.49 -18.53
C ALA A 333 11.72 32.40 -18.51
N GLY A 334 11.34 31.14 -18.70
CA GLY A 334 12.23 29.97 -18.61
C GLY A 334 12.42 29.41 -17.20
N GLU A 335 11.63 29.87 -16.22
CA GLU A 335 11.54 29.29 -14.88
C GLU A 335 10.87 27.92 -14.91
N VAL A 336 11.50 26.94 -14.27
CA VAL A 336 10.89 25.65 -13.95
C VAL A 336 10.57 25.62 -12.46
N THR A 337 9.29 25.56 -12.13
CA THR A 337 8.82 25.47 -10.75
C THR A 337 8.74 24.01 -10.32
N TRP A 338 9.35 23.67 -9.18
CA TRP A 338 9.25 22.34 -8.58
C TRP A 338 8.67 22.44 -7.17
N ARG A 339 7.52 21.80 -6.95
CA ARG A 339 6.79 21.88 -5.68
C ARG A 339 7.37 20.87 -4.69
N VAL A 340 7.83 21.37 -3.55
CA VAL A 340 8.41 20.56 -2.48
C VAL A 340 7.29 19.84 -1.70
N PRO A 341 7.20 18.50 -1.74
CA PRO A 341 6.19 17.75 -1.01
C PRO A 341 6.50 17.69 0.50
N SER A 342 5.49 17.32 1.30
CA SER A 342 5.70 16.88 2.68
C SER A 342 6.52 15.59 2.73
N LEU A 343 7.07 15.23 3.90
CA LEU A 343 7.73 13.92 4.06
C LEU A 343 6.68 12.80 3.96
N ALA A 344 6.99 11.74 3.22
CA ALA A 344 6.16 10.55 3.13
C ALA A 344 5.98 9.89 4.50
N TYR A 345 4.77 9.43 4.79
CA TYR A 345 4.38 8.98 6.14
C TYR A 345 5.02 7.65 6.53
N GLU A 346 5.12 6.71 5.59
CA GLU A 346 5.48 5.32 5.90
C GLU A 346 6.97 5.13 6.26
N ASP A 347 7.86 6.03 5.81
CA ASP A 347 9.32 5.87 6.02
C ASP A 347 10.05 7.18 6.37
N ASP A 348 9.92 8.21 5.55
CA ASP A 348 10.72 9.43 5.66
C ASP A 348 10.35 10.29 6.88
N ALA A 349 9.05 10.42 7.17
CA ALA A 349 8.56 11.18 8.30
C ALA A 349 8.91 10.52 9.64
N ILE A 350 8.79 9.18 9.73
CA ILE A 350 9.14 8.41 10.93
C ILE A 350 10.66 8.45 11.18
N ALA A 351 11.47 8.26 10.14
CA ALA A 351 12.93 8.39 10.25
C ALA A 351 13.34 9.80 10.69
N PHE A 352 12.69 10.83 10.14
CA PHE A 352 12.92 12.22 10.53
C PHE A 352 12.51 12.48 11.98
N PHE A 353 11.35 11.98 12.43
CA PHE A 353 10.93 12.06 13.83
C PHE A 353 11.95 11.41 14.76
N ALA A 354 12.40 10.18 14.44
CA ALA A 354 13.36 9.44 15.25
C ALA A 354 14.72 10.14 15.36
N ASP A 355 15.22 10.74 14.27
CA ASP A 355 16.46 11.53 14.29
C ASP A 355 16.33 12.80 15.16
N ARG A 356 15.21 13.53 15.02
CA ARG A 356 14.96 14.72 15.86
C ARG A 356 14.72 14.36 17.33
N ALA A 357 14.05 13.25 17.61
CA ALA A 357 13.79 12.76 18.95
C ALA A 357 15.10 12.37 19.66
N ARG A 358 16.04 11.72 18.95
CA ARG A 358 17.38 11.40 19.47
C ARG A 358 18.19 12.64 19.87
N SER A 359 17.96 13.77 19.21
CA SER A 359 18.58 15.05 19.59
C SER A 359 18.06 15.60 20.93
N ALA A 360 16.82 15.24 21.32
CA ALA A 360 16.20 15.64 22.59
C ALA A 360 16.41 14.59 23.70
N ARG A 361 16.46 13.30 23.34
CA ARG A 361 16.71 12.15 24.22
C ARG A 361 17.60 11.13 23.48
N PRO A 362 18.91 11.06 23.75
CA PRO A 362 19.86 10.23 23.00
C PRO A 362 19.51 8.73 22.91
N ASP A 363 18.89 8.19 23.95
CA ASP A 363 18.49 6.77 24.03
C ASP A 363 17.13 6.47 23.39
N PHE A 364 16.51 7.44 22.70
CA PHE A 364 15.21 7.25 22.07
C PHE A 364 15.34 6.36 20.82
N VAL A 365 14.62 5.24 20.83
CA VAL A 365 14.49 4.30 19.70
C VAL A 365 13.01 4.04 19.47
N VAL A 366 12.58 4.03 18.20
CA VAL A 366 11.22 3.66 17.83
C VAL A 366 11.15 2.13 17.83
N THR A 367 10.37 1.55 18.73
CA THR A 367 10.08 0.11 18.76
C THR A 367 8.96 -0.25 17.78
N GLU A 368 8.70 -1.54 17.54
CA GLU A 368 7.56 -1.99 16.72
C GLU A 368 6.23 -1.46 17.26
N ASP A 369 6.05 -1.44 18.58
CA ASP A 369 4.85 -0.90 19.25
C ASP A 369 4.73 0.63 19.12
N ASP A 370 5.86 1.34 19.08
CA ASP A 370 5.88 2.81 18.93
C ASP A 370 5.66 3.27 17.48
N ALA A 371 5.94 2.41 16.49
CA ALA A 371 5.90 2.77 15.08
C ALA A 371 4.52 3.27 14.65
N ALA A 372 3.45 2.62 15.12
CA ALA A 372 2.07 3.04 14.87
C ALA A 372 1.76 4.43 15.47
N LEU A 373 2.24 4.70 16.69
CA LEU A 373 2.05 6.00 17.36
C LEU A 373 2.86 7.12 16.71
N VAL A 374 4.10 6.85 16.29
CA VAL A 374 4.92 7.82 15.55
C VAL A 374 4.33 8.08 14.16
N GLY A 375 3.84 7.04 13.50
CA GLY A 375 3.10 7.16 12.24
C GLY A 375 1.85 8.05 12.40
N GLU A 376 1.08 7.85 13.48
CA GLU A 376 -0.06 8.70 13.84
C GLU A 376 0.35 10.17 14.04
N ILE A 377 1.42 10.42 14.81
CA ILE A 377 1.95 11.78 15.02
C ILE A 377 2.35 12.42 13.69
N CYS A 378 3.05 11.69 12.83
CA CYS A 378 3.50 12.19 11.53
C CYS A 378 2.33 12.50 10.59
N ARG A 379 1.29 11.66 10.60
CA ARG A 379 0.06 11.85 9.81
C ARG A 379 -0.73 13.06 10.28
N ARG A 380 -0.95 13.20 11.60
CA ARG A 380 -1.61 14.37 12.21
C ARG A 380 -0.84 15.68 12.01
N LEU A 381 0.45 15.61 11.68
CA LEU A 381 1.30 16.76 11.38
C LEU A 381 1.53 16.95 9.87
N ASP A 382 0.73 16.30 9.00
CA ASP A 382 0.79 16.43 7.54
C ASP A 382 2.17 16.14 6.93
N GLY A 383 3.03 15.37 7.61
CA GLY A 383 4.40 15.11 7.16
C GLY A 383 5.28 16.37 7.16
N MET A 384 4.84 17.46 7.81
CA MET A 384 5.53 18.75 7.83
C MET A 384 6.80 18.67 8.69
N PRO A 385 8.01 18.79 8.11
CA PRO A 385 9.26 18.64 8.85
C PRO A 385 9.36 19.53 10.09
N LEU A 386 8.90 20.79 10.01
CA LEU A 386 8.90 21.69 11.15
C LEU A 386 7.95 21.24 12.27
N GLY A 387 6.75 20.75 11.93
CA GLY A 387 5.79 20.22 12.90
C GLY A 387 6.34 18.98 13.61
N ILE A 388 6.91 18.07 12.81
CA ILE A 388 7.54 16.83 13.30
C ILE A 388 8.74 17.15 14.20
N GLU A 389 9.60 18.11 13.83
CA GLU A 389 10.73 18.55 14.67
C GLU A 389 10.25 19.09 16.03
N LEU A 390 9.18 19.88 16.04
CA LEU A 390 8.61 20.44 17.26
C LEU A 390 7.95 19.38 18.15
N ALA A 391 7.28 18.39 17.56
CA ALA A 391 6.69 17.26 18.30
C ALA A 391 7.78 16.31 18.83
N ALA A 392 8.78 15.99 18.02
CA ALA A 392 9.91 15.15 18.41
C ALA A 392 10.71 15.77 19.57
N ALA A 393 10.80 17.10 19.66
CA ALA A 393 11.40 17.77 20.81
C ALA A 393 10.65 17.55 22.15
N ARG A 394 9.38 17.09 22.11
CA ARG A 394 8.53 16.86 23.29
C ARG A 394 8.77 15.52 23.97
N VAL A 395 9.44 14.57 23.33
CA VAL A 395 9.76 13.26 23.92
C VAL A 395 10.63 13.32 25.18
N ARG A 396 11.23 14.49 25.47
CA ARG A 396 11.92 14.76 26.73
C ARG A 396 10.96 14.89 27.92
N ALA A 397 9.72 15.32 27.68
CA ALA A 397 8.76 15.70 28.72
C ALA A 397 7.43 14.93 28.64
N LEU A 398 7.09 14.34 27.49
CA LEU A 398 5.84 13.63 27.24
C LEU A 398 6.12 12.27 26.59
N SER A 399 5.28 11.28 26.91
CA SER A 399 5.24 9.99 26.21
C SER A 399 4.58 10.13 24.83
N LEU A 400 4.78 9.16 23.93
CA LEU A 400 4.17 9.19 22.59
C LEU A 400 2.63 9.22 22.62
N PRO A 401 1.94 8.43 23.48
CA PRO A 401 0.48 8.55 23.62
C PRO A 401 0.03 9.94 24.08
N GLU A 402 0.74 10.56 25.04
CA GLU A 402 0.42 11.92 25.51
C GLU A 402 0.65 12.97 24.42
N ILE A 403 1.65 12.77 23.54
CA ILE A 403 1.85 13.63 22.37
C ILE A 403 0.69 13.45 21.38
N VAL A 404 0.27 12.22 21.09
CA VAL A 404 -0.88 11.95 20.21
C VAL A 404 -2.16 12.61 20.74
N SER A 405 -2.50 12.40 22.01
CA SER A 405 -3.68 13.03 22.63
C SER A 405 -3.56 14.55 22.70
N GLY A 406 -2.35 15.08 22.93
CA GLY A 406 -2.11 16.52 22.94
C GLY A 406 -2.25 17.18 21.56
N LEU A 407 -2.15 16.42 20.47
CA LEU A 407 -2.34 16.91 19.10
C LEU A 407 -3.82 17.18 18.77
N ASP A 408 -4.75 16.99 19.70
CA ASP A 408 -6.11 17.51 19.53
C ASP A 408 -6.14 19.06 19.73
N ASP A 409 -5.17 19.61 20.48
CA ASP A 409 -4.90 21.04 20.64
C ASP A 409 -3.45 21.34 20.18
N LYS A 410 -3.19 21.05 18.90
CA LYS A 410 -1.87 21.10 18.22
C LYS A 410 -1.06 22.35 18.57
N ILE A 411 -1.72 23.49 18.67
CA ILE A 411 -1.09 24.79 18.88
C ILE A 411 -0.56 24.91 20.33
N ARG A 412 -1.29 24.43 21.34
CA ARG A 412 -0.80 24.45 22.73
C ARG A 412 0.28 23.43 22.99
N LEU A 413 0.16 22.22 22.44
CA LEU A 413 1.15 21.17 22.63
C LEU A 413 2.53 21.58 22.08
N LEU A 414 2.55 22.14 20.86
CA LEU A 414 3.80 22.52 20.19
C LEU A 414 4.47 23.75 20.82
N THR A 415 3.79 24.50 21.70
CA THR A 415 4.28 25.78 22.27
C THR A 415 4.86 25.74 23.68
N GLY A 416 4.41 24.82 24.56
CA GLY A 416 4.70 24.88 26.00
C GLY A 416 6.08 24.42 26.51
N GLY A 417 7.23 24.74 25.88
CA GLY A 417 8.50 24.10 26.34
C GLY A 417 9.86 24.75 26.06
N SER A 418 9.99 25.80 25.24
CA SER A 418 11.27 26.51 25.12
C SER A 418 11.10 27.96 24.63
N ARG A 419 12.02 28.86 25.04
CA ARG A 419 12.10 30.25 24.54
C ARG A 419 12.29 30.32 23.02
N THR A 420 12.82 29.25 22.40
CA THR A 420 12.97 29.08 20.95
C THR A 420 11.69 28.64 20.25
N GLY A 421 10.83 27.84 20.91
CA GLY A 421 9.51 27.45 20.40
C GLY A 421 8.52 28.61 20.30
N LEU A 422 8.57 29.58 21.22
CA LEU A 422 7.74 30.79 21.20
C LEU A 422 8.02 31.72 19.99
N ARG A 423 9.29 31.87 19.57
CA ARG A 423 9.65 32.65 18.36
C ARG A 423 9.21 31.94 17.07
N ARG A 424 9.41 30.63 16.97
CA ARG A 424 8.97 29.83 15.80
C ARG A 424 7.43 29.68 15.72
N HIS A 425 6.74 29.68 16.86
CA HIS A 425 5.26 29.72 16.96
C HIS A 425 4.66 31.04 16.48
N GLN A 426 5.24 32.17 16.90
CA GLN A 426 4.90 33.48 16.30
C GLN A 426 5.13 33.42 14.80
N THR A 427 6.19 32.76 14.33
CA THR A 427 6.48 32.65 12.90
C THR A 427 5.42 31.83 12.14
N LEU A 428 4.91 30.68 12.64
CA LEU A 428 3.91 29.88 11.91
C LEU A 428 2.50 30.50 11.90
N ARG A 429 1.96 30.91 13.07
CA ARG A 429 0.62 31.55 13.14
C ARG A 429 0.63 32.95 12.54
N ALA A 430 1.70 33.74 12.74
CA ALA A 430 1.82 35.02 12.04
C ALA A 430 2.10 34.82 10.55
N SER A 431 2.76 33.75 10.12
CA SER A 431 2.90 33.43 8.69
C SER A 431 1.55 33.10 8.06
N ILE A 432 0.68 32.32 8.71
CA ILE A 432 -0.67 32.03 8.19
C ILE A 432 -1.53 33.31 8.22
N ALA A 433 -1.49 34.07 9.32
CA ALA A 433 -2.23 35.33 9.43
C ALA A 433 -1.74 36.41 8.45
N TRP A 434 -0.45 36.44 8.13
CA TRP A 434 0.14 37.32 7.13
C TRP A 434 -0.22 36.88 5.71
N SER A 435 -0.11 35.59 5.38
CA SER A 435 -0.59 35.03 4.11
C SER A 435 -2.09 35.29 3.90
N HIS A 436 -2.91 35.19 4.96
CA HIS A 436 -4.31 35.59 4.93
C HIS A 436 -4.50 37.10 4.74
N GLY A 437 -3.69 37.94 5.39
CA GLY A 437 -3.77 39.41 5.24
C GLY A 437 -3.37 39.93 3.85
N LEU A 438 -2.65 39.14 3.07
CA LEU A 438 -2.30 39.43 1.66
C LEU A 438 -3.35 38.96 0.66
N LEU A 439 -4.38 38.24 1.10
CA LEU A 439 -5.50 37.85 0.26
C LEU A 439 -6.38 39.05 -0.05
N SER A 440 -6.92 39.08 -1.27
CA SER A 440 -8.02 40.00 -1.61
C SER A 440 -9.23 39.71 -0.72
N ASP A 441 -10.12 40.70 -0.55
CA ASP A 441 -11.34 40.50 0.27
C ASP A 441 -12.17 39.31 -0.22
N ALA A 442 -12.23 39.10 -1.54
CA ALA A 442 -12.89 37.95 -2.16
C ALA A 442 -12.20 36.62 -1.82
N ASP A 443 -10.87 36.57 -1.89
CA ASP A 443 -10.09 35.37 -1.55
C ASP A 443 -10.16 35.04 -0.05
N GLN A 444 -10.23 36.05 0.83
CA GLN A 444 -10.44 35.84 2.27
C GLN A 444 -11.81 35.22 2.56
N VAL A 445 -12.85 35.64 1.82
CA VAL A 445 -14.20 35.05 1.91
C VAL A 445 -14.18 33.60 1.46
N LEU A 446 -13.57 33.33 0.31
CA LEU A 446 -13.44 31.99 -0.22
C LEU A 446 -12.68 31.09 0.77
N PHE A 447 -11.50 31.52 1.21
CA PHE A 447 -10.64 30.78 2.14
C PHE A 447 -11.35 30.38 3.42
N ARG A 448 -12.04 31.33 4.10
CA ARG A 448 -12.75 31.01 5.35
C ARG A 448 -13.93 30.06 5.12
N ARG A 449 -14.68 30.21 4.01
CA ARG A 449 -15.82 29.32 3.67
C ARG A 449 -15.38 27.91 3.32
N LEU A 450 -14.24 27.75 2.67
CA LEU A 450 -13.60 26.44 2.48
C LEU A 450 -13.13 25.82 3.82
N GLY A 451 -13.20 26.56 4.92
CA GLY A 451 -13.01 26.12 6.31
C GLY A 451 -13.72 24.82 6.69
N VAL A 452 -14.89 24.57 6.09
CA VAL A 452 -15.80 23.48 6.47
C VAL A 452 -15.43 22.08 5.92
N PHE A 453 -14.57 21.97 4.91
CA PHE A 453 -14.25 20.70 4.26
C PHE A 453 -13.25 19.85 5.06
N SER A 454 -13.64 18.71 5.61
CA SER A 454 -12.74 17.84 6.38
C SER A 454 -11.76 17.04 5.51
N GLY A 455 -12.07 16.82 4.24
CA GLY A 455 -11.24 16.07 3.28
C GLY A 455 -10.86 16.87 2.03
N THR A 456 -10.47 16.17 0.97
CA THR A 456 -10.29 16.77 -0.35
C THR A 456 -11.64 17.14 -0.96
N PHE A 457 -11.70 18.09 -1.90
CA PHE A 457 -12.94 18.48 -2.57
C PHE A 457 -12.67 18.90 -4.02
N ASP A 458 -13.68 18.82 -4.87
CA ASP A 458 -13.61 19.29 -6.25
C ASP A 458 -14.13 20.74 -6.41
N LEU A 459 -14.03 21.29 -7.62
CA LEU A 459 -14.51 22.64 -7.93
C LEU A 459 -16.03 22.79 -7.72
N ASP A 460 -16.80 21.74 -7.96
CA ASP A 460 -18.27 21.77 -7.81
C ASP A 460 -18.67 21.85 -6.35
N ALA A 461 -18.02 21.09 -5.48
CA ALA A 461 -18.17 21.17 -4.04
C ALA A 461 -17.74 22.55 -3.51
N ALA A 462 -16.59 23.07 -3.95
CA ALA A 462 -16.14 24.41 -3.58
C ALA A 462 -17.15 25.50 -3.98
N HIS A 463 -17.71 25.41 -5.18
CA HIS A 463 -18.72 26.35 -5.67
C HIS A 463 -20.03 26.25 -4.88
N ALA A 464 -20.51 25.04 -4.57
CA ALA A 464 -21.74 24.84 -3.80
C ALA A 464 -21.65 25.40 -2.37
N VAL A 465 -20.46 25.31 -1.75
CA VAL A 465 -20.26 25.71 -0.34
C VAL A 465 -19.86 27.19 -0.21
N ALA A 466 -18.88 27.62 -1.00
CA ALA A 466 -18.32 28.96 -0.91
C ALA A 466 -19.03 29.98 -1.82
N GLY A 467 -19.68 29.51 -2.88
CA GLY A 467 -20.43 30.34 -3.82
C GLY A 467 -21.61 31.06 -3.17
N SER A 468 -22.03 32.14 -3.81
CA SER A 468 -23.28 32.85 -3.58
C SER A 468 -23.91 33.16 -4.94
N PRO A 469 -25.17 33.58 -5.04
CA PRO A 469 -25.78 33.98 -6.32
C PRO A 469 -24.99 35.07 -7.07
N GLU A 470 -24.13 35.80 -6.35
CA GLU A 470 -23.29 36.88 -6.85
C GLU A 470 -21.88 36.42 -7.26
N ILE A 471 -21.45 35.21 -6.85
CA ILE A 471 -20.12 34.65 -7.14
C ILE A 471 -20.27 33.50 -8.14
N SER A 472 -19.83 33.73 -9.36
CA SER A 472 -19.84 32.73 -10.44
C SER A 472 -18.83 31.60 -10.21
N ARG A 473 -19.05 30.43 -10.84
CA ARG A 473 -18.12 29.29 -10.81
C ARG A 473 -16.69 29.66 -11.25
N TYR A 474 -16.55 30.56 -12.22
CA TYR A 474 -15.25 31.05 -12.69
C TYR A 474 -14.51 31.87 -11.61
N GLN A 475 -15.22 32.71 -10.86
CA GLN A 475 -14.61 33.47 -9.75
C GLN A 475 -14.16 32.56 -8.60
N VAL A 476 -14.86 31.45 -8.34
CA VAL A 476 -14.41 30.43 -7.38
C VAL A 476 -13.14 29.74 -7.88
N LEU A 477 -13.05 29.43 -9.17
CA LEU A 477 -11.86 28.85 -9.78
C LEU A 477 -10.65 29.80 -9.73
N ASP A 478 -10.85 31.08 -10.05
CA ASP A 478 -9.80 32.11 -9.96
C ASP A 478 -9.30 32.24 -8.51
N GLY A 479 -10.23 32.27 -7.55
CA GLY A 479 -9.89 32.31 -6.12
C GLY A 479 -9.19 31.04 -5.64
N LEU A 480 -9.61 29.84 -6.09
CA LEU A 480 -8.90 28.59 -5.79
C LEU A 480 -7.49 28.60 -6.35
N SER A 481 -7.30 29.11 -7.57
CA SER A 481 -5.98 29.27 -8.18
C SER A 481 -5.10 30.22 -7.36
N SER A 482 -5.64 31.38 -6.95
CA SER A 482 -5.00 32.34 -6.04
C SER A 482 -4.60 31.71 -4.69
N LEU A 483 -5.47 30.87 -4.11
CA LEU A 483 -5.19 30.16 -2.84
C LEU A 483 -4.14 29.04 -3.02
N VAL A 484 -4.09 28.41 -4.19
CA VAL A 484 -3.07 27.40 -4.56
C VAL A 484 -1.71 28.05 -4.79
N ASP A 485 -1.67 29.19 -5.48
CA ASP A 485 -0.44 29.97 -5.69
C ASP A 485 0.15 30.43 -4.36
N LYS A 486 -0.72 30.87 -3.45
CA LYS A 486 -0.36 31.30 -2.09
C LYS A 486 -0.15 30.14 -1.10
N SER A 487 -0.17 28.89 -1.58
CA SER A 487 0.05 27.67 -0.80
C SER A 487 -0.87 27.52 0.43
N LEU A 488 -2.09 28.09 0.39
CA LEU A 488 -3.11 27.90 1.43
C LEU A 488 -3.96 26.64 1.17
N ILE A 489 -4.00 26.19 -0.09
CA ILE A 489 -4.67 24.98 -0.55
C ILE A 489 -3.72 24.28 -1.53
N ALA A 490 -3.72 22.95 -1.56
CA ALA A 490 -3.00 22.15 -2.55
C ALA A 490 -3.95 21.70 -3.66
N ALA A 491 -3.50 21.70 -4.91
CA ALA A 491 -4.20 21.05 -6.01
C ALA A 491 -3.51 19.71 -6.30
N GLU A 492 -4.28 18.64 -6.26
CA GLU A 492 -3.88 17.27 -6.55
C GLU A 492 -4.51 16.87 -7.90
N SER A 493 -3.67 16.39 -8.82
CA SER A 493 -4.11 15.94 -10.13
C SER A 493 -4.39 14.44 -10.07
N SER A 494 -5.67 14.06 -10.18
CA SER A 494 -6.11 12.68 -10.36
C SER A 494 -6.46 12.45 -11.84
N PRO A 495 -6.39 11.22 -12.39
CA PRO A 495 -6.80 10.96 -13.77
C PRO A 495 -8.23 11.47 -14.02
N GLY A 496 -8.35 12.54 -14.82
CA GLY A 496 -9.62 13.11 -15.24
C GLY A 496 -10.22 14.23 -14.37
N ARG A 497 -9.74 14.48 -13.14
CA ARG A 497 -10.26 15.58 -12.27
C ARG A 497 -9.18 16.20 -11.37
N THR A 498 -9.25 17.52 -11.19
CA THR A 498 -8.43 18.25 -10.19
C THR A 498 -9.17 18.27 -8.86
N ARG A 499 -8.52 17.81 -7.80
CA ARG A 499 -9.04 17.89 -6.44
C ARG A 499 -8.19 18.86 -5.62
N TYR A 500 -8.83 19.53 -4.68
CA TYR A 500 -8.21 20.50 -3.79
C TYR A 500 -8.14 19.91 -2.39
N ARG A 501 -7.00 20.05 -1.73
CA ARG A 501 -6.78 19.62 -0.36
C ARG A 501 -6.33 20.80 0.49
N ARG A 502 -6.87 20.90 1.70
CA ARG A 502 -6.40 21.87 2.69
C ARG A 502 -5.39 21.20 3.60
N PHE A 503 -4.40 21.95 4.04
CA PHE A 503 -3.52 21.51 5.13
C PHE A 503 -4.27 21.69 6.46
N GLU A 504 -4.21 20.69 7.34
CA GLU A 504 -5.14 20.59 8.49
C GLU A 504 -5.01 21.81 9.43
N GLY A 505 -3.78 22.27 9.68
CA GLY A 505 -3.51 23.47 10.49
C GLY A 505 -3.95 24.80 9.85
N ILE A 506 -4.01 24.87 8.52
CA ILE A 506 -4.57 26.02 7.78
C ILE A 506 -6.10 25.95 7.81
N GLY A 507 -6.65 24.73 7.75
CA GLY A 507 -8.09 24.51 7.79
C GLY A 507 -8.73 24.90 9.12
N GLN A 508 -8.06 24.64 10.25
CA GLN A 508 -8.50 25.09 11.56
C GLN A 508 -8.54 26.63 11.64
N PHE A 509 -7.51 27.31 11.13
CA PHE A 509 -7.48 28.78 11.08
C PHE A 509 -8.62 29.34 10.20
N ALA A 510 -8.88 28.73 9.05
CA ALA A 510 -10.01 29.10 8.19
C ALA A 510 -11.37 28.95 8.91
N MET A 511 -11.57 27.86 9.66
CA MET A 511 -12.78 27.63 10.45
C MET A 511 -12.93 28.63 11.62
N GLU A 512 -11.84 29.00 12.28
CA GLU A 512 -11.84 30.08 13.29
C GLU A 512 -12.30 31.41 12.66
N ARG A 513 -11.72 31.79 11.50
CA ARG A 513 -12.12 33.01 10.78
C ARG A 513 -13.60 32.96 10.34
N LEU A 514 -14.07 31.79 9.90
CA LEU A 514 -15.46 31.59 9.51
C LEU A 514 -16.44 31.77 10.67
N THR A 515 -16.05 31.28 11.86
CA THR A 515 -16.81 31.43 13.11
C THR A 515 -16.83 32.89 13.56
N GLU A 516 -15.69 33.58 13.53
CA GLU A 516 -15.62 35.02 13.86
C GLU A 516 -16.43 35.89 12.90
N ALA A 517 -16.54 35.48 11.62
CA ALA A 517 -17.37 36.15 10.63
C ALA A 517 -18.88 35.88 10.81
N GLY A 518 -19.28 34.95 11.70
CA GLY A 518 -20.68 34.56 11.89
C GLY A 518 -21.27 33.76 10.72
N GLU A 519 -20.44 33.23 9.82
CA GLU A 519 -20.87 32.53 8.59
C GLU A 519 -20.85 31.00 8.72
N ALA A 520 -20.40 30.46 9.87
CA ALA A 520 -20.13 29.04 10.08
C ALA A 520 -21.35 28.14 9.88
N GLU A 521 -22.50 28.51 10.45
CA GLU A 521 -23.75 27.74 10.33
C GLU A 521 -24.20 27.65 8.86
N ALA A 522 -24.32 28.79 8.18
CA ALA A 522 -24.75 28.84 6.78
C ALA A 522 -23.80 28.07 5.84
N ALA A 523 -22.49 28.10 6.09
CA ALA A 523 -21.51 27.35 5.30
C ALA A 523 -21.60 25.84 5.55
N ARG A 524 -21.78 25.41 6.82
CA ARG A 524 -21.97 23.99 7.17
C ARG A 524 -23.28 23.43 6.62
N THR A 525 -24.36 24.20 6.64
CA THR A 525 -25.65 23.80 6.02
C THR A 525 -25.52 23.62 4.51
N ARG A 526 -24.83 24.55 3.80
CA ARG A 526 -24.57 24.38 2.35
C ARG A 526 -23.69 23.16 2.05
N HIS A 527 -22.66 22.94 2.87
CA HIS A 527 -21.81 21.76 2.78
C HIS A 527 -22.60 20.47 2.98
N ALA A 528 -23.41 20.39 4.04
CA ALA A 528 -24.23 19.23 4.32
C ALA A 528 -25.25 18.97 3.20
N ALA A 529 -25.92 20.01 2.70
CA ALA A 529 -26.87 19.88 1.59
C ALA A 529 -26.20 19.41 0.28
N HIS A 530 -25.00 19.91 -0.03
CA HIS A 530 -24.24 19.45 -1.19
C HIS A 530 -23.92 17.95 -1.09
N TYR A 531 -23.40 17.51 0.05
CA TYR A 531 -23.03 16.11 0.26
C TYR A 531 -24.22 15.17 0.43
N LEU A 532 -25.35 15.64 0.94
CA LEU A 532 -26.63 14.92 0.88
C LEU A 532 -27.06 14.70 -0.58
N SER A 533 -26.99 15.74 -1.43
CA SER A 533 -27.33 15.60 -2.85
C SER A 533 -26.39 14.66 -3.60
N ARG A 534 -25.10 14.64 -3.24
CA ARG A 534 -24.13 13.67 -3.78
C ARG A 534 -24.43 12.24 -3.34
N ALA A 535 -24.74 12.04 -2.06
CA ALA A 535 -25.13 10.72 -1.54
C ALA A 535 -26.39 10.20 -2.24
N ALA A 536 -27.39 11.05 -2.48
CA ALA A 536 -28.64 10.68 -3.13
C ALA A 536 -28.47 10.11 -4.55
N VAL A 537 -27.35 10.36 -5.24
CA VAL A 537 -27.06 9.76 -6.55
C VAL A 537 -26.91 8.24 -6.45
N LEU A 538 -26.47 7.71 -5.31
CA LEU A 538 -26.38 6.27 -5.07
C LEU A 538 -27.74 5.57 -4.98
N ASP A 539 -28.82 6.31 -4.70
CA ASP A 539 -30.16 5.75 -4.57
C ASP A 539 -30.88 5.54 -5.91
N SER A 540 -30.42 6.20 -6.99
CA SER A 540 -31.05 6.13 -8.31
C SER A 540 -30.03 5.83 -9.41
N PRO A 541 -29.43 4.63 -9.40
CA PRO A 541 -28.44 4.23 -10.39
C PRO A 541 -29.11 3.92 -11.73
N GLY A 542 -29.28 4.97 -12.55
CA GLY A 542 -29.65 4.86 -13.97
C GLY A 542 -28.43 4.72 -14.89
N ARG A 543 -27.23 4.46 -14.35
CA ARG A 543 -25.95 4.58 -15.06
C ARG A 543 -25.11 3.31 -14.94
N THR A 544 -24.38 2.99 -16.00
CA THR A 544 -23.44 1.86 -16.07
C THR A 544 -22.11 2.11 -15.35
N ASP A 545 -21.89 3.31 -14.81
CA ASP A 545 -20.65 3.76 -14.14
C ASP A 545 -20.75 3.73 -12.60
N TYR A 546 -21.68 2.93 -12.04
CA TYR A 546 -21.98 2.93 -10.61
C TYR A 546 -20.77 2.65 -9.70
N GLN A 547 -19.83 1.81 -10.13
CA GLN A 547 -18.60 1.53 -9.36
C GLN A 547 -17.65 2.72 -9.34
N GLU A 548 -17.49 3.41 -10.48
CA GLU A 548 -16.71 4.65 -10.54
C GLU A 548 -17.34 5.70 -9.63
N LEU A 549 -18.68 5.79 -9.63
CA LEU A 549 -19.42 6.66 -8.74
C LEU A 549 -19.21 6.32 -7.26
N LEU A 550 -19.24 5.04 -6.89
CA LEU A 550 -18.95 4.60 -5.52
C LEU A 550 -17.54 5.02 -5.08
N HIS A 551 -16.54 4.78 -5.93
CA HIS A 551 -15.15 5.17 -5.65
C HIS A 551 -14.97 6.70 -5.56
N GLU A 552 -15.66 7.45 -6.44
CA GLU A 552 -15.70 8.91 -6.39
C GLU A 552 -16.29 9.42 -5.06
N ILE A 553 -17.37 8.79 -4.58
CA ILE A 553 -18.04 9.15 -3.32
C ILE A 553 -17.19 8.68 -2.12
N GLU A 554 -16.51 7.54 -2.20
CA GLU A 554 -15.59 7.10 -1.16
C GLU A 554 -14.45 8.10 -0.94
N THR A 555 -13.95 8.71 -2.02
CA THR A 555 -12.92 9.77 -1.94
C THR A 555 -13.41 10.98 -1.11
N ASP A 556 -14.72 11.18 -1.00
CA ASP A 556 -15.37 12.24 -0.24
C ASP A 556 -15.79 11.82 1.19
N ILE A 557 -15.38 10.64 1.67
CA ILE A 557 -15.87 10.06 2.92
C ILE A 557 -15.75 10.98 4.13
N ASP A 558 -14.64 11.72 4.28
CA ASP A 558 -14.46 12.61 5.42
C ASP A 558 -15.41 13.81 5.39
N ASN A 559 -15.78 14.28 4.19
CA ASN A 559 -16.79 15.32 4.04
C ASN A 559 -18.21 14.77 4.27
N LEU A 560 -18.48 13.53 3.85
CA LEU A 560 -19.75 12.85 4.11
C LEU A 560 -19.98 12.64 5.62
N ARG A 561 -18.94 12.20 6.36
CA ARG A 561 -18.96 12.10 7.83
C ARG A 561 -19.20 13.44 8.50
N ALA A 562 -18.52 14.49 8.03
CA ALA A 562 -18.71 15.84 8.57
C ALA A 562 -20.14 16.37 8.32
N ALA A 563 -20.73 16.06 7.17
CA ALA A 563 -22.12 16.39 6.84
C ALA A 563 -23.13 15.62 7.71
N LEU A 564 -22.94 14.30 7.90
CA LEU A 564 -23.75 13.49 8.82
C LEU A 564 -23.67 14.01 10.27
N GLY A 565 -22.46 14.34 10.73
CA GLY A 565 -22.23 14.96 12.03
C GLY A 565 -22.97 16.29 12.17
N TRP A 566 -22.94 17.14 11.14
CA TRP A 566 -23.67 18.40 11.15
C TRP A 566 -25.19 18.22 11.29
N TYR A 567 -25.81 17.35 10.48
CA TYR A 567 -27.26 17.10 10.58
C TYR A 567 -27.67 16.51 11.93
N ARG A 568 -26.84 15.65 12.52
CA ARG A 568 -27.05 15.12 13.87
C ARG A 568 -26.99 16.23 14.91
N ASP A 569 -25.96 17.06 14.86
CA ASP A 569 -25.70 18.11 15.85
C ASP A 569 -26.71 19.28 15.71
N SER A 570 -27.22 19.55 14.50
CA SER A 570 -28.28 20.53 14.23
C SER A 570 -29.70 20.02 14.47
N SER A 571 -29.86 18.77 14.94
CA SER A 571 -31.16 18.11 15.17
C SER A 571 -32.04 17.95 13.90
N GLU A 572 -31.43 17.99 12.71
CA GLU A 572 -32.09 17.64 11.45
C GLU A 572 -32.02 16.13 11.19
N ILE A 573 -32.61 15.35 12.09
CA ILE A 573 -32.47 13.88 12.12
C ILE A 573 -33.02 13.21 10.86
N GLU A 574 -34.11 13.73 10.27
CA GLU A 574 -34.66 13.18 9.04
C GLU A 574 -33.64 13.25 7.88
N SER A 575 -33.00 14.40 7.67
CA SER A 575 -31.94 14.57 6.67
C SER A 575 -30.74 13.65 6.92
N ALA A 576 -30.35 13.46 8.19
CA ALA A 576 -29.29 12.54 8.57
C ALA A 576 -29.64 11.08 8.22
N LEU A 577 -30.87 10.64 8.50
CA LEU A 577 -31.34 9.29 8.18
C LEU A 577 -31.44 9.06 6.67
N VAL A 578 -31.91 10.05 5.90
CA VAL A 578 -31.90 9.98 4.43
C VAL A 578 -30.47 9.84 3.92
N MET A 579 -29.54 10.68 4.38
CA MET A 579 -28.14 10.61 3.96
C MET A 579 -27.49 9.27 4.31
N ALA A 580 -27.68 8.78 5.54
CA ALA A 580 -27.16 7.49 5.98
C ALA A 580 -27.69 6.33 5.12
N SER A 581 -28.99 6.39 4.78
CA SER A 581 -29.66 5.42 3.90
C SER A 581 -29.18 5.47 2.45
N SER A 582 -28.87 6.65 1.92
CA SER A 582 -28.31 6.81 0.57
C SER A 582 -26.86 6.31 0.49
N LEU A 583 -26.12 6.36 1.59
CA LEU A 583 -24.75 5.85 1.68
C LEU A 583 -24.67 4.34 1.98
N GLN A 584 -25.81 3.66 2.15
CA GLN A 584 -25.85 2.21 2.44
C GLN A 584 -25.00 1.35 1.48
N PRO A 585 -24.98 1.61 0.16
CA PRO A 585 -24.12 0.87 -0.75
C PRO A 585 -22.62 1.04 -0.47
N LEU A 586 -22.19 2.24 -0.03
CA LEU A 586 -20.82 2.51 0.37
C LEU A 586 -20.46 1.78 1.68
N TRP A 587 -21.38 1.72 2.64
CA TRP A 587 -21.19 0.99 3.89
C TRP A 587 -21.01 -0.51 3.67
N LEU A 588 -21.79 -1.09 2.74
CA LEU A 588 -21.71 -2.50 2.37
C LEU A 588 -20.48 -2.83 1.51
N ALA A 589 -20.21 -2.05 0.47
CA ALA A 589 -19.14 -2.34 -0.48
C ALA A 589 -17.73 -1.98 0.04
N GLY A 590 -17.60 -0.97 0.89
CA GLY A 590 -16.30 -0.48 1.38
C GLY A 590 -15.77 -1.17 2.64
N GLY A 591 -16.38 -2.26 3.10
CA GLY A 591 -16.00 -2.92 4.37
C GLY A 591 -16.29 -2.08 5.63
N ARG A 592 -17.15 -1.06 5.53
CA ARG A 592 -17.46 -0.09 6.61
C ARG A 592 -18.79 -0.39 7.31
N ILE A 593 -19.14 -1.67 7.43
CA ILE A 593 -20.44 -2.11 7.97
C ILE A 593 -20.65 -1.59 9.40
N ALA A 594 -19.62 -1.71 10.25
CA ALA A 594 -19.68 -1.23 11.63
C ALA A 594 -19.94 0.28 11.72
N GLU A 595 -19.25 1.06 10.88
CA GLU A 595 -19.43 2.52 10.83
C GLU A 595 -20.86 2.91 10.42
N GLY A 596 -21.38 2.31 9.34
CA GLY A 596 -22.74 2.58 8.88
C GLY A 596 -23.78 2.22 9.94
N ARG A 597 -23.61 1.07 10.62
CA ARG A 597 -24.47 0.64 11.71
C ARG A 597 -24.45 1.61 12.89
N ASP A 598 -23.28 2.05 13.32
CA ASP A 598 -23.13 2.97 14.45
C ASP A 598 -23.81 4.33 14.16
N TRP A 599 -23.76 4.80 12.90
CA TRP A 599 -24.52 5.98 12.47
C TRP A 599 -26.03 5.77 12.63
N PHE A 600 -26.58 4.67 12.13
CA PHE A 600 -28.01 4.37 12.27
C PHE A 600 -28.42 4.19 13.72
N GLU A 601 -27.65 3.45 14.53
CA GLU A 601 -27.92 3.27 15.96
C GLU A 601 -27.95 4.61 16.70
N SER A 602 -26.97 5.46 16.45
CA SER A 602 -26.88 6.79 17.07
C SER A 602 -28.08 7.66 16.70
N LEU A 603 -28.43 7.73 15.41
CA LEU A 603 -29.53 8.56 14.89
C LEU A 603 -30.91 8.06 15.35
N VAL A 604 -31.17 6.75 15.27
CA VAL A 604 -32.42 6.14 15.74
C VAL A 604 -32.58 6.32 17.24
N ALA A 605 -31.52 6.11 18.02
CA ALA A 605 -31.57 6.30 19.46
C ALA A 605 -31.82 7.77 19.85
N GLN A 606 -31.26 8.73 19.11
CA GLN A 606 -31.52 10.16 19.32
C GLN A 606 -32.96 10.54 18.94
N ALA A 607 -33.45 10.09 17.77
CA ALA A 607 -34.84 10.29 17.34
C ALA A 607 -35.84 9.85 18.41
N ASN A 608 -35.64 8.65 18.96
CA ASN A 608 -36.52 8.08 19.99
C ASN A 608 -36.42 8.80 21.35
N ARG A 609 -35.22 9.23 21.77
CA ARG A 609 -35.02 9.92 23.06
C ARG A 609 -35.62 11.33 23.06
N ASP A 610 -35.41 12.06 21.97
CA ASP A 610 -35.72 13.49 21.90
C ASP A 610 -37.11 13.75 21.29
N GLY A 611 -37.75 12.71 20.74
CA GLY A 611 -39.12 12.77 20.22
C GLY A 611 -39.24 13.53 18.90
N PHE A 612 -38.23 13.47 18.04
CA PHE A 612 -38.26 14.11 16.72
C PHE A 612 -39.30 13.45 15.80
N GLU A 613 -40.14 14.26 15.15
CA GLU A 613 -41.04 13.77 14.11
C GLU A 613 -40.24 13.44 12.85
N VAL A 614 -40.09 12.15 12.54
CA VAL A 614 -39.49 11.65 11.30
C VAL A 614 -40.61 11.06 10.44
N GLY A 615 -40.65 11.40 9.16
CA GLY A 615 -41.60 10.81 8.23
C GLY A 615 -41.56 9.28 8.23
N ALA A 616 -42.73 8.63 8.27
CA ALA A 616 -42.85 7.17 8.41
C ALA A 616 -42.10 6.39 7.32
N ALA A 617 -42.05 6.90 6.08
CA ALA A 617 -41.30 6.30 4.98
C ALA A 617 -39.77 6.36 5.20
N VAL A 618 -39.26 7.51 5.68
CA VAL A 618 -37.82 7.67 6.00
C VAL A 618 -37.44 6.78 7.18
N TRP A 619 -38.31 6.70 8.19
CA TRP A 619 -38.11 5.83 9.35
C TRP A 619 -38.06 4.35 8.97
N ALA A 620 -39.05 3.87 8.21
CA ALA A 620 -39.09 2.50 7.72
C ALA A 620 -37.84 2.19 6.89
N ARG A 621 -37.49 3.07 5.94
CA ARG A 621 -36.30 2.90 5.12
C ARG A 621 -35.02 2.77 5.97
N ALA A 622 -34.83 3.67 6.93
CA ALA A 622 -33.67 3.64 7.81
C ALA A 622 -33.61 2.37 8.66
N LEU A 623 -34.74 1.87 9.17
CA LEU A 623 -34.79 0.60 9.89
C LEU A 623 -34.42 -0.59 8.99
N ALA A 624 -34.89 -0.61 7.73
CA ALA A 624 -34.52 -1.66 6.79
C ALA A 624 -33.03 -1.61 6.43
N ASP A 625 -32.49 -0.43 6.13
CA ASP A 625 -31.08 -0.26 5.78
C ASP A 625 -30.16 -0.57 6.99
N LYS A 626 -30.58 -0.20 8.22
CA LYS A 626 -29.91 -0.61 9.46
C LYS A 626 -29.95 -2.13 9.64
N ALA A 627 -31.11 -2.77 9.49
CA ALA A 627 -31.25 -4.22 9.64
C ALA A 627 -30.31 -4.99 8.70
N VAL A 628 -30.17 -4.53 7.45
CA VAL A 628 -29.22 -5.10 6.48
C VAL A 628 -27.77 -4.96 6.94
N LEU A 629 -27.38 -3.87 7.58
CA LEU A 629 -26.02 -3.74 8.12
C LEU A 629 -25.82 -4.58 9.39
N SER A 630 -26.83 -4.63 10.26
CA SER A 630 -26.79 -5.38 11.52
C SER A 630 -26.72 -6.88 11.32
N MET A 631 -27.19 -7.44 10.19
CA MET A 631 -27.18 -8.90 9.95
C MET A 631 -25.78 -9.52 10.00
N PHE A 632 -24.73 -8.75 9.70
CA PHE A 632 -23.34 -9.20 9.74
C PHE A 632 -22.75 -9.23 11.16
N VAL A 633 -23.47 -8.72 12.16
CA VAL A 633 -22.97 -8.54 13.54
C VAL A 633 -23.93 -9.11 14.59
N ASP A 634 -25.24 -8.85 14.46
CA ASP A 634 -26.31 -9.27 15.38
C ASP A 634 -27.58 -9.67 14.61
N ALA A 635 -27.63 -10.93 14.16
CA ALA A 635 -28.72 -11.44 13.33
C ALA A 635 -30.10 -11.38 14.02
N PRO A 636 -30.30 -11.78 15.29
CA PRO A 636 -31.61 -11.74 15.93
C PRO A 636 -32.21 -10.34 16.07
N ALA A 637 -31.41 -9.31 16.36
CA ALA A 637 -31.91 -7.94 16.44
C ALA A 637 -32.36 -7.41 15.06
N SER A 638 -31.73 -7.86 13.97
CA SER A 638 -32.01 -7.38 12.61
C SER A 638 -33.39 -7.79 12.06
N ILE A 639 -33.95 -8.94 12.46
CA ILE A 639 -35.22 -9.42 11.89
C ILE A 639 -36.42 -8.63 12.42
N ASP A 640 -36.42 -8.28 13.71
CA ASP A 640 -37.51 -7.51 14.32
C ASP A 640 -37.59 -6.10 13.69
N GLU A 641 -36.43 -5.46 13.50
CA GLU A 641 -36.31 -4.15 12.84
C GLU A 641 -36.78 -4.21 11.37
N ALA A 642 -36.39 -5.26 10.63
CA ALA A 642 -36.84 -5.47 9.25
C ALA A 642 -38.35 -5.69 9.15
N GLN A 643 -38.94 -6.51 10.04
CA GLN A 643 -40.38 -6.78 10.06
C GLN A 643 -41.19 -5.54 10.46
N GLN A 644 -40.69 -4.75 11.42
CA GLN A 644 -41.30 -3.47 11.78
C GLN A 644 -41.29 -2.52 10.59
N SER A 645 -40.18 -2.45 9.86
CA SER A 645 -40.06 -1.64 8.65
C SER A 645 -41.05 -2.09 7.57
N LEU A 646 -41.17 -3.39 7.31
CA LEU A 646 -42.12 -3.96 6.35
C LEU A 646 -43.58 -3.64 6.72
N LYS A 647 -43.92 -3.67 8.00
CA LYS A 647 -45.26 -3.30 8.47
C LYS A 647 -45.58 -1.85 8.11
N ILE A 648 -44.66 -0.93 8.37
CA ILE A 648 -44.83 0.50 8.04
C ILE A 648 -44.95 0.67 6.52
N ALA A 649 -44.11 0.01 5.73
CA ALA A 649 -44.16 0.08 4.27
C ALA A 649 -45.52 -0.34 3.69
N ARG A 650 -46.10 -1.44 4.22
CA ARG A 650 -47.43 -1.93 3.85
C ARG A 650 -48.56 -1.00 4.29
N GLU A 651 -48.43 -0.34 5.44
CA GLU A 651 -49.40 0.67 5.91
C GLU A 651 -49.38 1.94 5.05
N LEU A 652 -48.23 2.28 4.47
CA LEU A 652 -48.06 3.44 3.57
C LEU A 652 -48.44 3.15 2.12
N ASP A 653 -48.65 1.88 1.74
CA ASP A 653 -48.92 1.43 0.37
C ASP A 653 -47.87 1.93 -0.65
N ASP A 654 -46.59 1.94 -0.22
CA ASP A 654 -45.45 2.31 -1.06
C ASP A 654 -44.77 1.05 -1.60
N PRO A 655 -44.90 0.74 -2.91
CA PRO A 655 -44.33 -0.49 -3.48
C PRO A 655 -42.80 -0.48 -3.51
N ALA A 656 -42.15 0.67 -3.71
CA ALA A 656 -40.70 0.76 -3.77
C ALA A 656 -40.09 0.53 -2.38
N LEU A 657 -40.70 1.12 -1.35
CA LEU A 657 -40.34 0.85 0.03
C LEU A 657 -40.64 -0.60 0.40
N THR A 658 -41.80 -1.14 0.01
CA THR A 658 -42.18 -2.55 0.27
C THR A 658 -41.14 -3.52 -0.30
N ALA A 659 -40.69 -3.34 -1.55
CA ALA A 659 -39.63 -4.15 -2.14
C ALA A 659 -38.32 -4.07 -1.34
N ARG A 660 -37.94 -2.87 -0.88
CA ARG A 660 -36.74 -2.67 -0.05
C ARG A 660 -36.86 -3.36 1.30
N THR A 661 -37.98 -3.21 1.98
CA THR A 661 -38.21 -3.81 3.30
C THR A 661 -38.34 -5.33 3.25
N LEU A 662 -38.98 -5.87 2.20
CA LEU A 662 -39.03 -7.31 1.95
C LEU A 662 -37.62 -7.87 1.69
N THR A 663 -36.78 -7.13 0.96
CA THR A 663 -35.37 -7.51 0.76
C THR A 663 -34.62 -7.56 2.09
N ALA A 664 -34.81 -6.56 2.97
CA ALA A 664 -34.22 -6.56 4.31
C ALA A 664 -34.74 -7.73 5.17
N CYS A 665 -36.04 -8.05 5.11
CA CYS A 665 -36.61 -9.22 5.79
C CYS A 665 -36.02 -10.54 5.25
N GLY A 666 -35.90 -10.70 3.93
CA GLY A 666 -35.30 -11.89 3.32
C GLY A 666 -33.85 -12.08 3.76
N LEU A 667 -33.08 -10.99 3.79
CA LEU A 667 -31.70 -10.99 4.26
C LEU A 667 -31.59 -11.33 5.75
N ALA A 668 -32.32 -10.62 6.62
CA ALA A 668 -32.32 -10.88 8.05
C ALA A 668 -32.84 -12.29 8.39
N ALA A 669 -33.85 -12.80 7.67
CA ALA A 669 -34.39 -14.14 7.88
C ALA A 669 -33.40 -15.23 7.41
N GLY A 670 -32.59 -14.95 6.38
CA GLY A 670 -31.53 -15.85 5.90
C GLY A 670 -30.47 -16.08 6.96
N PHE A 671 -30.03 -15.02 7.62
CA PHE A 671 -29.08 -15.09 8.74
C PHE A 671 -29.69 -15.60 10.06
N ASN A 672 -31.02 -15.69 10.17
CA ASN A 672 -31.74 -16.26 11.32
C ASN A 672 -32.37 -17.65 11.05
N TYR A 673 -32.04 -18.26 9.91
CA TYR A 673 -32.28 -19.69 9.65
C TYR A 673 -33.75 -20.07 9.49
N GLN A 674 -34.55 -19.18 8.88
CA GLN A 674 -35.95 -19.44 8.51
C GLN A 674 -36.10 -19.61 7.00
N THR A 675 -35.49 -20.66 6.41
CA THR A 675 -35.41 -20.90 4.95
C THR A 675 -36.76 -20.80 4.24
N ASP A 676 -37.83 -21.35 4.83
CA ASP A 676 -39.18 -21.34 4.23
C ASP A 676 -39.77 -19.92 4.13
N VAL A 677 -39.34 -19.00 5.01
CA VAL A 677 -39.83 -17.62 5.04
C VAL A 677 -38.98 -16.71 4.14
N VAL A 678 -37.69 -17.02 4.00
CA VAL A 678 -36.73 -16.30 3.15
C VAL A 678 -37.15 -16.30 1.69
N GLU A 679 -37.52 -17.48 1.16
CA GLU A 679 -37.95 -17.62 -0.24
C GLU A 679 -39.18 -16.74 -0.53
N ASN A 680 -40.14 -16.72 0.40
CA ASN A 680 -41.36 -15.93 0.26
C ASN A 680 -41.06 -14.42 0.23
N TYR A 681 -40.21 -13.92 1.14
CA TYR A 681 -39.85 -12.50 1.16
C TYR A 681 -39.15 -12.06 -0.13
N PHE A 682 -38.15 -12.81 -0.59
CA PHE A 682 -37.44 -12.44 -1.80
C PHE A 682 -38.30 -12.61 -3.06
N ALA A 683 -39.16 -13.63 -3.13
CA ALA A 683 -40.08 -13.82 -4.25
C ALA A 683 -41.09 -12.66 -4.36
N GLU A 684 -41.67 -12.23 -3.23
CA GLU A 684 -42.54 -11.05 -3.17
C GLU A 684 -41.77 -9.78 -3.56
N ALA A 685 -40.56 -9.56 -3.00
CA ALA A 685 -39.72 -8.41 -3.32
C ALA A 685 -39.38 -8.34 -4.82
N ALA A 686 -38.98 -9.47 -5.42
CA ALA A 686 -38.64 -9.57 -6.83
C ALA A 686 -39.88 -9.34 -7.71
N GLY A 687 -41.06 -9.81 -7.28
CA GLY A 687 -42.34 -9.53 -7.94
C GLY A 687 -42.62 -8.03 -8.00
N VAL A 688 -42.56 -7.35 -6.85
CA VAL A 688 -42.79 -5.90 -6.75
C VAL A 688 -41.75 -5.11 -7.56
N ALA A 689 -40.46 -5.49 -7.50
CA ALA A 689 -39.42 -4.83 -8.30
C ALA A 689 -39.64 -4.98 -9.81
N ARG A 690 -40.13 -6.15 -10.27
CA ARG A 690 -40.50 -6.39 -11.67
C ARG A 690 -41.68 -5.54 -12.11
N GLU A 691 -42.71 -5.41 -11.27
CA GLU A 691 -43.89 -4.56 -11.55
C GLU A 691 -43.52 -3.08 -11.65
N LEU A 692 -42.61 -2.61 -10.80
CA LEU A 692 -42.08 -1.24 -10.84
C LEU A 692 -41.11 -0.98 -11.99
N GLY A 693 -40.58 -2.03 -12.63
CA GLY A 693 -39.49 -1.91 -13.60
C GLY A 693 -38.16 -1.47 -12.99
N ASP A 694 -37.98 -1.62 -11.67
CA ASP A 694 -36.75 -1.27 -10.96
C ASP A 694 -35.69 -2.38 -11.16
N ARG A 695 -34.97 -2.27 -12.28
CA ARG A 695 -33.92 -3.22 -12.67
C ARG A 695 -32.78 -3.27 -11.65
N TRP A 696 -32.48 -2.16 -10.99
CA TRP A 696 -31.39 -2.12 -10.01
C TRP A 696 -31.76 -2.90 -8.76
N ARG A 697 -32.94 -2.65 -8.21
CA ARG A 697 -33.44 -3.41 -7.05
C ARG A 697 -33.56 -4.89 -7.38
N LEU A 698 -34.08 -5.22 -8.57
CA LEU A 698 -34.19 -6.60 -9.01
C LEU A 698 -32.82 -7.28 -9.13
N SER A 699 -31.79 -6.59 -9.65
CA SER A 699 -30.40 -7.09 -9.68
C SER A 699 -29.89 -7.44 -8.28
N GLN A 700 -30.08 -6.53 -7.32
CA GLN A 700 -29.68 -6.76 -5.93
C GLN A 700 -30.44 -7.95 -5.31
N ILE A 701 -31.76 -8.02 -5.50
CA ILE A 701 -32.59 -9.13 -4.98
C ILE A 701 -32.14 -10.47 -5.57
N LEU A 702 -31.95 -10.56 -6.89
CA LEU A 702 -31.50 -11.77 -7.56
C LEU A 702 -30.11 -12.21 -7.09
N SER A 703 -29.20 -11.25 -6.86
CA SER A 703 -27.87 -11.53 -6.31
C SER A 703 -27.97 -12.18 -4.93
N TRP A 704 -28.81 -11.64 -4.04
CA TRP A 704 -29.03 -12.22 -2.71
C TRP A 704 -29.75 -13.56 -2.75
N GLN A 705 -30.77 -13.72 -3.60
CA GLN A 705 -31.44 -15.02 -3.80
C GLN A 705 -30.47 -16.08 -4.31
N SER A 706 -29.55 -15.71 -5.21
CA SER A 706 -28.54 -16.63 -5.74
C SER A 706 -27.57 -17.09 -4.65
N SER A 707 -27.16 -16.20 -3.73
CA SER A 707 -26.35 -16.58 -2.57
C SER A 707 -27.12 -17.45 -1.57
N ALA A 708 -28.39 -17.15 -1.32
CA ALA A 708 -29.24 -17.97 -0.48
C ALA A 708 -29.39 -19.39 -1.05
N ALA A 709 -29.50 -19.53 -2.38
CA ALA A 709 -29.52 -20.83 -3.05
C ALA A 709 -28.20 -21.61 -2.88
N ILE A 710 -27.05 -20.93 -2.85
CA ILE A 710 -25.76 -21.56 -2.49
C ILE A 710 -25.84 -22.11 -1.07
N VAL A 711 -26.28 -21.31 -0.10
CA VAL A 711 -26.36 -21.73 1.31
C VAL A 711 -27.35 -22.89 1.50
N ALA A 712 -28.47 -22.87 0.77
CA ALA A 712 -29.45 -23.96 0.78
C ALA A 712 -28.98 -25.22 0.03
N GLY A 713 -27.88 -25.14 -0.73
CA GLY A 713 -27.39 -26.24 -1.56
C GLY A 713 -28.33 -26.61 -2.71
N ASP A 714 -29.11 -25.66 -3.24
CA ASP A 714 -29.99 -25.86 -4.39
C ASP A 714 -29.30 -25.42 -5.68
N ALA A 715 -28.79 -26.40 -6.45
CA ALA A 715 -28.08 -26.13 -7.69
C ALA A 715 -29.00 -25.61 -8.80
N ASN A 716 -30.28 -25.98 -8.80
CA ASN A 716 -31.25 -25.52 -9.79
C ASN A 716 -31.57 -24.04 -9.56
N ALA A 717 -31.88 -23.67 -8.32
CA ALA A 717 -32.15 -22.30 -7.94
C ALA A 717 -30.90 -21.41 -8.14
N ALA A 718 -29.71 -21.88 -7.70
CA ALA A 718 -28.46 -21.14 -7.88
C ALA A 718 -28.15 -20.89 -9.37
N HIS A 719 -28.37 -21.87 -10.25
CA HIS A 719 -28.19 -21.68 -11.69
C HIS A 719 -29.21 -20.71 -12.28
N ALA A 720 -30.50 -20.87 -11.97
CA ALA A 720 -31.57 -20.06 -12.55
C ALA A 720 -31.47 -18.59 -12.13
N LEU A 721 -31.41 -18.34 -10.82
CA LEU A 721 -31.32 -17.00 -10.24
C LEU A 721 -29.97 -16.35 -10.55
N GLY A 722 -28.88 -17.10 -10.49
CA GLY A 722 -27.56 -16.60 -10.85
C GLY A 722 -27.44 -16.26 -12.34
N SER A 723 -28.10 -16.99 -13.23
CA SER A 723 -28.08 -16.66 -14.66
C SER A 723 -28.92 -15.40 -14.97
N GLU A 724 -30.15 -15.32 -14.45
CA GLU A 724 -31.01 -14.14 -14.62
C GLU A 724 -30.37 -12.90 -14.00
N GLY A 725 -29.86 -13.03 -12.77
CA GLY A 725 -29.20 -11.96 -12.04
C GLY A 725 -27.96 -11.48 -12.76
N ARG A 726 -27.06 -12.37 -13.20
CA ARG A 726 -25.87 -12.00 -13.98
C ARG A 726 -26.25 -11.20 -15.23
N ASP A 727 -27.21 -11.70 -16.01
CA ASP A 727 -27.58 -11.06 -17.29
C ASP A 727 -28.18 -9.67 -17.05
N LEU A 728 -28.97 -9.50 -15.99
CA LEU A 728 -29.52 -8.21 -15.57
C LEU A 728 -28.44 -7.27 -15.05
N SER A 729 -27.55 -7.76 -14.17
CA SER A 729 -26.45 -7.00 -13.60
C SER A 729 -25.49 -6.52 -14.68
N ASP A 730 -25.12 -7.38 -15.63
CA ASP A 730 -24.27 -7.02 -16.77
C ASP A 730 -24.95 -5.97 -17.67
N LEU A 731 -26.28 -6.06 -17.86
CA LEU A 731 -27.05 -5.10 -18.65
C LEU A 731 -27.06 -3.69 -18.00
N ILE A 732 -27.11 -3.60 -16.67
CA ILE A 732 -27.17 -2.33 -15.95
C ILE A 732 -25.82 -1.84 -15.44
N GLY A 733 -24.75 -2.62 -15.60
CA GLY A 733 -23.40 -2.30 -15.12
C GLY A 733 -23.17 -2.54 -13.62
N ASP A 734 -24.00 -3.37 -12.97
CA ASP A 734 -23.83 -3.78 -11.58
C ASP A 734 -22.75 -4.88 -11.47
N ARG A 735 -21.49 -4.48 -11.34
CA ARG A 735 -20.36 -5.41 -11.27
C ARG A 735 -20.41 -6.34 -10.05
N ILE A 736 -20.82 -5.83 -8.88
CA ILE A 736 -20.89 -6.62 -7.64
C ILE A 736 -22.00 -7.67 -7.76
N GLY A 737 -23.20 -7.25 -8.18
CA GLY A 737 -24.31 -8.17 -8.42
C GLY A 737 -23.96 -9.22 -9.47
N SER A 738 -23.30 -8.82 -10.57
CA SER A 738 -22.83 -9.74 -11.61
C SER A 738 -21.84 -10.76 -11.06
N ARG A 739 -20.87 -10.33 -10.26
CA ARG A 739 -19.85 -11.21 -9.65
C ARG A 739 -20.49 -12.23 -8.70
N GLN A 740 -21.38 -11.78 -7.82
CA GLN A 740 -22.12 -12.63 -6.90
C GLN A 740 -22.98 -13.67 -7.64
N CYS A 741 -23.68 -13.24 -8.69
CA CYS A 741 -24.47 -14.13 -9.52
C CYS A 741 -23.62 -15.14 -10.30
N ARG A 742 -22.45 -14.73 -10.81
CA ARG A 742 -21.49 -15.63 -11.48
C ARG A 742 -20.94 -16.69 -10.54
N LEU A 743 -20.67 -16.33 -9.28
CA LEU A 743 -20.28 -17.26 -8.23
C LEU A 743 -21.36 -18.33 -8.01
N ALA A 744 -22.63 -17.94 -7.92
CA ALA A 744 -23.74 -18.88 -7.80
C ALA A 744 -23.84 -19.84 -8.99
N VAL A 745 -23.64 -19.35 -10.22
CA VAL A 745 -23.58 -20.22 -11.40
C VAL A 745 -22.40 -21.17 -11.35
N ALA A 746 -21.23 -20.75 -10.84
CA ALA A 746 -20.07 -21.63 -10.69
C ALA A 746 -20.32 -22.75 -9.66
N TYR A 747 -20.91 -22.44 -8.51
CA TYR A 747 -21.34 -23.46 -7.53
C TYR A 747 -22.41 -24.40 -8.08
N ALA A 748 -23.39 -23.87 -8.82
CA ALA A 748 -24.39 -24.70 -9.47
C ALA A 748 -23.75 -25.69 -10.45
N GLN A 749 -22.76 -25.25 -11.24
CA GLN A 749 -22.03 -26.14 -12.15
C GLN A 749 -21.23 -27.21 -11.39
N LEU A 750 -20.61 -26.86 -10.27
CA LEU A 750 -19.91 -27.80 -9.39
C LEU A 750 -20.86 -28.92 -8.92
N TRP A 751 -22.03 -28.56 -8.39
CA TRP A 751 -23.00 -29.52 -7.88
C TRP A 751 -23.72 -30.32 -8.96
N GLN A 752 -23.98 -29.71 -10.13
CA GLN A 752 -24.54 -30.40 -11.30
C GLN A 752 -23.56 -31.39 -11.95
N GLY A 753 -22.29 -31.41 -11.52
CA GLY A 753 -21.25 -32.32 -12.01
C GLY A 753 -20.49 -31.79 -13.23
N ASN A 754 -20.63 -30.51 -13.60
CA ASN A 754 -19.80 -29.87 -14.62
C ASN A 754 -18.53 -29.27 -13.99
N LEU A 755 -17.64 -30.14 -13.51
CA LEU A 755 -16.46 -29.74 -12.73
C LEU A 755 -15.50 -28.86 -13.55
N THR A 756 -15.30 -29.16 -14.84
CA THR A 756 -14.41 -28.39 -15.72
C THR A 756 -14.95 -26.99 -15.96
N GLY A 757 -16.26 -26.85 -16.20
CA GLY A 757 -16.90 -25.54 -16.31
C GLY A 757 -16.84 -24.76 -15.00
N ALA A 758 -17.06 -25.44 -13.87
CA ALA A 758 -16.98 -24.81 -12.54
C ALA A 758 -15.58 -24.29 -12.23
N ALA A 759 -14.54 -25.12 -12.41
CA ALA A 759 -13.14 -24.73 -12.18
C ALA A 759 -12.73 -23.53 -13.06
N ALA A 760 -13.10 -23.55 -14.35
CA ALA A 760 -12.84 -22.42 -15.23
C ALA A 760 -13.52 -21.12 -14.75
N ARG A 761 -14.80 -21.17 -14.36
CA ARG A 761 -15.52 -19.98 -13.87
C ARG A 761 -14.99 -19.46 -12.55
N PHE A 762 -14.64 -20.35 -11.61
CA PHE A 762 -14.03 -19.91 -10.36
C PHE A 762 -12.65 -19.29 -10.62
N GLY A 763 -11.84 -19.86 -11.53
CA GLY A 763 -10.58 -19.28 -11.96
C GLY A 763 -10.75 -17.88 -12.55
N ASP A 764 -11.69 -17.71 -13.48
CA ASP A 764 -12.00 -16.40 -14.08
C ASP A 764 -12.38 -15.35 -13.01
N LEU A 765 -13.14 -15.75 -11.98
CA LEU A 765 -13.56 -14.87 -10.88
C LEU A 765 -12.41 -14.46 -9.93
N VAL A 766 -11.38 -15.30 -9.83
CA VAL A 766 -10.16 -15.01 -9.06
C VAL A 766 -9.20 -14.14 -9.87
N GLU A 767 -9.07 -14.36 -11.18
CA GLU A 767 -8.17 -13.58 -12.04
C GLU A 767 -8.65 -12.15 -12.31
N GLN A 768 -9.97 -11.91 -12.37
CA GLN A 768 -10.53 -10.60 -12.73
C GLN A 768 -10.28 -9.50 -11.69
N GLU A 769 -10.19 -9.84 -10.41
CA GLU A 769 -10.01 -8.91 -9.29
C GLU A 769 -9.15 -9.61 -8.22
N PRO A 770 -7.82 -9.47 -8.25
CA PRO A 770 -6.90 -10.24 -7.39
C PRO A 770 -6.88 -9.76 -5.93
N ASP A 771 -7.57 -8.66 -5.61
CA ASP A 771 -7.65 -8.16 -4.24
C ASP A 771 -8.41 -9.17 -3.35
N ALA A 772 -7.88 -9.38 -2.14
CA ALA A 772 -8.40 -10.35 -1.20
C ALA A 772 -9.73 -9.88 -0.59
N ASP A 773 -10.83 -10.14 -1.31
CA ASP A 773 -12.19 -9.87 -0.84
C ASP A 773 -13.00 -11.15 -0.57
N VAL A 774 -14.20 -10.96 -0.04
CA VAL A 774 -15.14 -12.02 0.34
C VAL A 774 -15.45 -12.95 -0.83
N PHE A 775 -15.61 -12.41 -2.03
CA PHE A 775 -15.98 -13.19 -3.22
C PHE A 775 -14.78 -13.95 -3.80
N THR A 776 -13.57 -13.40 -3.72
CA THR A 776 -12.32 -14.09 -4.07
C THR A 776 -12.14 -15.32 -3.17
N SER A 777 -12.35 -15.17 -1.87
CA SER A 777 -12.24 -16.26 -0.89
C SER A 777 -13.24 -17.40 -1.17
N LEU A 778 -14.51 -17.06 -1.44
CA LEU A 778 -15.53 -18.05 -1.82
C LEU A 778 -15.26 -18.70 -3.18
N SER A 779 -14.65 -17.97 -4.12
CA SER A 779 -14.26 -18.48 -5.44
C SER A 779 -13.10 -19.47 -5.33
N LEU A 780 -12.08 -19.16 -4.52
CA LEU A 780 -10.94 -20.05 -4.26
C LEU A 780 -11.38 -21.36 -3.58
N LYS A 781 -12.32 -21.27 -2.63
CA LYS A 781 -12.93 -22.46 -2.01
C LYS A 781 -13.65 -23.33 -3.05
N GLY A 782 -14.47 -22.73 -3.91
CA GLY A 782 -15.16 -23.46 -4.98
C GLY A 782 -14.20 -24.04 -6.03
N LEU A 783 -13.14 -23.30 -6.38
CA LEU A 783 -12.09 -23.75 -7.29
C LEU A 783 -11.38 -24.97 -6.73
N GLY A 784 -10.94 -24.92 -5.48
CA GLY A 784 -10.23 -26.02 -4.85
C GLY A 784 -11.11 -27.26 -4.70
N ASP A 785 -12.39 -27.11 -4.37
CA ASP A 785 -13.36 -28.23 -4.38
C ASP A 785 -13.47 -28.86 -5.77
N ALA A 786 -13.64 -28.05 -6.82
CA ALA A 786 -13.76 -28.53 -8.19
C ALA A 786 -12.51 -29.31 -8.64
N LEU A 787 -11.32 -28.78 -8.32
CA LEU A 787 -10.03 -29.41 -8.61
C LEU A 787 -9.83 -30.70 -7.81
N ALA A 788 -10.24 -30.73 -6.54
CA ALA A 788 -10.18 -31.93 -5.71
C ALA A 788 -11.07 -33.04 -6.28
N TYR A 789 -12.30 -32.72 -6.70
CA TYR A 789 -13.19 -33.69 -7.37
C TYR A 789 -12.70 -34.11 -8.76
N GLN A 790 -11.86 -33.32 -9.44
CA GLN A 790 -11.18 -33.72 -10.68
C GLN A 790 -9.92 -34.57 -10.45
N GLY A 791 -9.42 -34.62 -9.21
CA GLY A 791 -8.16 -35.28 -8.87
C GLY A 791 -6.91 -34.42 -8.98
N ASP A 792 -7.04 -33.13 -9.31
CA ASP A 792 -5.91 -32.19 -9.26
C ASP A 792 -5.67 -31.72 -7.81
N VAL A 793 -5.07 -32.61 -7.03
CA VAL A 793 -4.73 -32.37 -5.62
C VAL A 793 -3.78 -31.17 -5.48
N SER A 794 -2.84 -31.01 -6.42
CA SER A 794 -1.88 -29.90 -6.40
C SER A 794 -2.58 -28.56 -6.58
N GLY A 795 -3.46 -28.44 -7.57
CA GLY A 795 -4.24 -27.23 -7.81
C GLY A 795 -5.21 -26.94 -6.66
N ALA A 796 -5.87 -27.97 -6.12
CA ALA A 796 -6.75 -27.81 -4.96
C ALA A 796 -6.02 -27.28 -3.72
N ARG A 797 -4.81 -27.79 -3.46
CA ARG A 797 -3.96 -27.31 -2.37
C ARG A 797 -3.49 -25.87 -2.60
N ALA A 798 -3.08 -25.53 -3.82
CA ALA A 798 -2.68 -24.16 -4.15
C ALA A 798 -3.84 -23.15 -3.97
N ALA A 799 -5.05 -23.53 -4.39
CA ALA A 799 -6.24 -22.71 -4.18
C ALA A 799 -6.56 -22.53 -2.68
N SER A 800 -6.38 -23.58 -1.87
CA SER A 800 -6.54 -23.52 -0.42
C SER A 800 -5.50 -22.61 0.25
N GLU A 801 -4.22 -22.73 -0.11
CA GLU A 801 -3.14 -21.89 0.42
C GLU A 801 -3.40 -20.41 0.08
N ALA A 802 -3.77 -20.12 -1.17
CA ALA A 802 -4.16 -18.76 -1.58
C ALA A 802 -5.38 -18.23 -0.79
N ALA A 803 -6.37 -19.07 -0.51
CA ALA A 803 -7.55 -18.67 0.27
C ALA A 803 -7.18 -18.36 1.73
N ILE A 804 -6.28 -19.14 2.34
CA ILE A 804 -5.82 -18.92 3.71
C ILE A 804 -5.02 -17.63 3.80
N ASP A 805 -4.10 -17.40 2.87
CA ASP A 805 -3.23 -16.21 2.86
C ASP A 805 -4.03 -14.92 2.67
N GLY A 806 -5.01 -14.91 1.76
CA GLY A 806 -5.88 -13.76 1.53
C GLY A 806 -6.91 -13.52 2.65
N ALA A 807 -7.28 -14.54 3.40
CA ALA A 807 -8.33 -14.45 4.42
C ALA A 807 -7.89 -13.77 5.73
N ALA A 808 -6.59 -13.60 5.97
CA ALA A 808 -6.09 -13.03 7.23
C ALA A 808 -6.65 -11.63 7.53
N GLU A 809 -6.94 -10.85 6.49
CA GLU A 809 -7.49 -9.49 6.61
C GLU A 809 -9.04 -9.47 6.63
N LEU A 810 -9.70 -10.56 6.22
CA LEU A 810 -11.16 -10.67 6.13
C LEU A 810 -11.81 -11.31 7.37
N GLY A 811 -11.03 -12.03 8.18
CA GLY A 811 -11.44 -12.61 9.47
C GLY A 811 -11.45 -14.14 9.51
N GLU A 812 -11.59 -14.68 10.74
CA GLU A 812 -11.44 -16.12 11.05
C GLU A 812 -12.34 -17.01 10.18
N TYR A 813 -13.56 -16.58 9.87
CA TYR A 813 -14.49 -17.30 9.02
C TYR A 813 -13.89 -17.72 7.66
N PHE A 814 -13.23 -16.78 6.98
CA PHE A 814 -12.65 -17.00 5.65
C PHE A 814 -11.42 -17.89 5.71
N VAL A 815 -10.65 -17.80 6.82
CA VAL A 815 -9.55 -18.72 7.09
C VAL A 815 -10.07 -20.16 7.23
N GLY A 816 -11.22 -20.32 7.91
CA GLY A 816 -11.91 -21.61 8.02
C GLY A 816 -12.32 -22.20 6.66
N LEU A 817 -12.82 -21.37 5.73
CA LEU A 817 -13.14 -21.82 4.37
C LEU A 817 -11.90 -22.30 3.60
N GLY A 818 -10.78 -21.61 3.75
CA GLY A 818 -9.50 -22.01 3.17
C GLY A 818 -9.07 -23.40 3.65
N TYR A 819 -9.08 -23.65 4.96
CA TYR A 819 -8.78 -24.97 5.52
C TYR A 819 -9.78 -26.05 5.12
N SER A 820 -11.07 -25.72 4.94
CA SER A 820 -12.08 -26.69 4.49
C SER A 820 -11.74 -27.27 3.10
N THR A 821 -11.16 -26.44 2.25
CA THR A 821 -10.69 -26.82 0.91
C THR A 821 -9.49 -27.77 1.01
N LEU A 822 -8.57 -27.51 1.96
CA LEU A 822 -7.43 -28.39 2.23
C LEU A 822 -7.88 -29.78 2.68
N VAL A 823 -8.93 -29.86 3.50
CA VAL A 823 -9.51 -31.15 3.91
C VAL A 823 -9.98 -31.93 2.69
N LEU A 824 -10.77 -31.31 1.80
CA LEU A 824 -11.25 -32.01 0.62
C LEU A 824 -10.10 -32.46 -0.30
N ALA A 825 -9.07 -31.62 -0.48
CA ALA A 825 -7.86 -31.97 -1.23
C ALA A 825 -7.12 -33.18 -0.59
N ALA A 826 -7.01 -33.20 0.74
CA ALA A 826 -6.37 -34.28 1.48
C ALA A 826 -7.19 -35.59 1.42
N LEU A 827 -8.52 -35.52 1.50
CA LEU A 827 -9.40 -36.68 1.28
C LEU A 827 -9.31 -37.19 -0.17
N ALA A 828 -9.18 -36.30 -1.15
CA ALA A 828 -8.96 -36.67 -2.55
C ALA A 828 -7.58 -37.33 -2.78
N SER A 829 -6.57 -37.01 -1.98
CA SER A 829 -5.26 -37.68 -2.02
C SER A 829 -5.15 -38.92 -1.15
N GLY A 830 -6.10 -39.14 -0.24
CA GLY A 830 -6.06 -40.22 0.76
C GLY A 830 -5.16 -39.91 1.97
N ASP A 831 -4.80 -38.64 2.18
CA ASP A 831 -3.98 -38.19 3.31
C ASP A 831 -4.84 -37.85 4.53
N ILE A 832 -5.16 -38.88 5.31
CA ILE A 832 -6.03 -38.77 6.50
C ILE A 832 -5.37 -37.89 7.58
N GLY A 833 -4.04 -37.86 7.66
CA GLY A 833 -3.31 -37.05 8.64
C GLY A 833 -3.52 -35.56 8.39
N THR A 834 -3.22 -35.12 7.15
CA THR A 834 -3.45 -33.72 6.75
C THR A 834 -4.94 -33.36 6.82
N ALA A 835 -5.84 -34.25 6.41
CA ALA A 835 -7.28 -34.02 6.51
C ALA A 835 -7.73 -33.80 7.97
N THR A 836 -7.19 -34.54 8.92
CA THR A 836 -7.51 -34.41 10.35
C THR A 836 -7.04 -33.08 10.93
N GLU A 837 -5.79 -32.70 10.64
CA GLU A 837 -5.22 -31.43 11.09
C GLU A 837 -5.98 -30.22 10.50
N ALA A 838 -6.28 -30.28 9.20
CA ALA A 838 -7.01 -29.22 8.52
C ALA A 838 -8.47 -29.15 8.98
N ASP A 839 -9.13 -30.28 9.29
CA ASP A 839 -10.49 -30.28 9.86
C ASP A 839 -10.53 -29.62 11.23
N GLN A 840 -9.54 -29.86 12.09
CA GLN A 840 -9.46 -29.20 13.39
C GLN A 840 -9.39 -27.68 13.24
N LYS A 841 -8.54 -27.18 12.33
CA LYS A 841 -8.42 -25.75 12.04
C LYS A 841 -9.69 -25.20 11.39
N THR A 842 -10.31 -25.94 10.49
CA THR A 842 -11.59 -25.59 9.87
C THR A 842 -12.66 -25.39 10.95
N TRP A 843 -12.80 -26.34 11.88
CA TRP A 843 -13.78 -26.27 12.95
C TRP A 843 -13.53 -25.12 13.93
N GLN A 844 -12.27 -24.88 14.31
CA GLN A 844 -11.90 -23.74 15.17
C GLN A 844 -12.36 -22.40 14.59
N ASN A 845 -12.15 -22.23 13.28
CA ASN A 845 -12.41 -20.97 12.58
C ASN A 845 -13.88 -20.83 12.13
N LEU A 846 -14.52 -21.91 11.67
CA LEU A 846 -15.92 -21.87 11.22
C LEU A 846 -16.92 -21.80 12.38
N ASN A 847 -16.58 -22.23 13.60
CA ASN A 847 -17.47 -22.11 14.75
C ASN A 847 -17.80 -20.66 15.13
N ALA A 848 -17.02 -19.69 14.65
CA ALA A 848 -17.38 -18.27 14.73
C ALA A 848 -18.72 -17.96 14.01
N GLN A 849 -19.11 -18.78 13.02
CA GLN A 849 -20.39 -18.71 12.33
C GLN A 849 -21.11 -20.09 12.32
N PRO A 850 -22.03 -20.34 13.27
CA PRO A 850 -22.62 -21.66 13.51
C PRO A 850 -23.28 -22.36 12.30
N LEU A 851 -23.79 -21.64 11.30
CA LEU A 851 -24.33 -22.28 10.08
C LEU A 851 -23.27 -22.93 9.22
N THR A 852 -22.16 -22.25 8.98
CA THR A 852 -21.20 -22.76 8.01
C THR A 852 -20.48 -23.97 8.59
N ALA A 853 -20.26 -23.96 9.91
CA ALA A 853 -19.87 -25.15 10.66
C ALA A 853 -20.86 -26.31 10.49
N THR A 854 -22.14 -26.02 10.26
CA THR A 854 -23.20 -27.02 10.09
C THR A 854 -23.07 -27.80 8.79
N PHE A 855 -22.88 -27.13 7.65
CA PHE A 855 -22.63 -27.82 6.37
C PHE A 855 -21.32 -28.62 6.42
N TRP A 856 -20.35 -28.16 7.22
CA TRP A 856 -19.07 -28.84 7.40
C TRP A 856 -19.15 -30.13 8.21
N ARG A 857 -20.19 -30.33 9.02
CA ARG A 857 -20.33 -31.54 9.86
C ARG A 857 -20.31 -32.84 9.08
N ALA A 858 -20.84 -32.86 7.85
CA ALA A 858 -20.82 -34.04 6.99
C ALA A 858 -19.38 -34.41 6.58
N VAL A 859 -18.57 -33.43 6.17
CA VAL A 859 -17.17 -33.66 5.78
C VAL A 859 -16.33 -34.01 7.00
N ARG A 860 -16.56 -33.35 8.13
CA ARG A 860 -15.95 -33.74 9.42
C ARG A 860 -16.26 -35.19 9.75
N ALA A 861 -17.50 -35.64 9.60
CA ALA A 861 -17.86 -37.03 9.82
C ALA A 861 -17.13 -38.00 8.86
N GLU A 862 -16.90 -37.61 7.60
CA GLU A 862 -16.09 -38.40 6.67
C GLU A 862 -14.62 -38.52 7.14
N VAL A 863 -14.03 -37.43 7.63
CA VAL A 863 -12.67 -37.43 8.20
C VAL A 863 -12.58 -38.37 9.41
N GLN A 864 -13.54 -38.28 10.34
CA GLN A 864 -13.56 -39.12 11.55
C GLN A 864 -13.80 -40.59 11.21
N LEU A 865 -14.68 -40.88 10.25
CA LEU A 865 -14.91 -42.25 9.78
C LEU A 865 -13.64 -42.83 9.13
N ALA A 866 -12.93 -42.05 8.31
CA ALA A 866 -11.66 -42.47 7.70
C ALA A 866 -10.56 -42.69 8.76
N ASN A 867 -10.59 -41.93 9.86
CA ASN A 867 -9.70 -42.10 11.01
C ASN A 867 -10.11 -43.27 11.94
N GLY A 868 -11.24 -43.92 11.67
CA GLY A 868 -11.78 -45.05 12.45
C GLY A 868 -12.58 -44.67 13.70
N ASP A 869 -12.84 -43.38 13.94
CA ASP A 869 -13.69 -42.92 15.04
C ASP A 869 -15.16 -42.86 14.60
N VAL A 870 -15.78 -44.03 14.54
CA VAL A 870 -17.17 -44.19 14.11
C VAL A 870 -18.16 -43.47 15.04
N ALA A 871 -17.85 -43.38 16.33
CA ALA A 871 -18.72 -42.75 17.32
C ALA A 871 -18.79 -41.22 17.13
N GLU A 872 -17.65 -40.57 16.94
CA GLU A 872 -17.61 -39.14 16.64
C GLU A 872 -18.18 -38.84 15.24
N ALA A 873 -17.94 -39.72 14.27
CA ALA A 873 -18.55 -39.61 12.94
C ALA A 873 -20.09 -39.64 13.02
N ARG A 874 -20.67 -40.56 13.81
CA ARG A 874 -22.12 -40.64 14.05
C ARG A 874 -22.65 -39.33 14.66
N ARG A 875 -22.01 -38.83 15.71
CA ARG A 875 -22.44 -37.59 16.38
C ARG A 875 -22.46 -36.40 15.41
N CYS A 876 -21.39 -36.23 14.64
CA CYS A 876 -21.28 -35.13 13.67
C CYS A 876 -22.37 -35.22 12.60
N VAL A 877 -22.62 -36.41 12.05
CA VAL A 877 -23.56 -36.56 10.93
C VAL A 877 -25.03 -36.49 11.36
N GLU A 878 -25.39 -36.93 12.57
CA GLU A 878 -26.75 -36.78 13.12
C GLU A 878 -27.15 -35.31 13.26
N GLU A 879 -26.25 -34.48 13.80
CA GLU A 879 -26.43 -33.04 13.87
C GLU A 879 -26.52 -32.43 12.46
N GLY A 880 -25.68 -32.87 11.53
CA GLY A 880 -25.69 -32.41 10.13
C GLY A 880 -27.01 -32.70 9.42
N VAL A 881 -27.55 -33.93 9.54
CA VAL A 881 -28.84 -34.28 8.92
C VAL A 881 -30.01 -33.47 9.50
N ALA A 882 -29.97 -33.14 10.79
CA ALA A 882 -31.04 -32.38 11.44
C ALA A 882 -31.13 -30.90 11.01
N THR A 883 -30.10 -30.38 10.35
CA THR A 883 -29.90 -28.93 10.18
C THR A 883 -29.54 -28.50 8.76
N THR A 884 -29.28 -29.43 7.85
CA THR A 884 -28.92 -29.14 6.45
C THR A 884 -30.08 -29.42 5.48
N SER A 885 -30.03 -28.81 4.30
CA SER A 885 -30.99 -28.99 3.20
C SER A 885 -30.25 -29.20 1.86
N GLY A 886 -31.01 -29.46 0.79
CA GLY A 886 -30.48 -29.55 -0.58
C GLY A 886 -29.33 -30.55 -0.76
N CYS A 887 -28.27 -30.15 -1.47
CA CYS A 887 -27.09 -30.99 -1.69
C CYS A 887 -26.32 -31.29 -0.39
N HIS A 888 -26.34 -30.37 0.58
CA HIS A 888 -25.69 -30.57 1.88
C HIS A 888 -26.35 -31.69 2.67
N LEU A 889 -27.69 -31.76 2.65
CA LEU A 889 -28.44 -32.86 3.24
C LEU A 889 -28.17 -34.18 2.52
N SER A 890 -28.09 -34.17 1.19
CA SER A 890 -27.71 -35.37 0.43
C SER A 890 -26.33 -35.90 0.84
N ALA A 891 -25.34 -35.01 0.97
CA ALA A 891 -24.01 -35.37 1.46
C ALA A 891 -24.05 -35.92 2.90
N ALA A 892 -24.75 -35.25 3.82
CA ALA A 892 -24.90 -35.71 5.21
C ALA A 892 -25.57 -37.08 5.31
N LEU A 893 -26.66 -37.32 4.57
CA LEU A 893 -27.33 -38.62 4.50
C LEU A 893 -26.42 -39.70 3.89
N THR A 894 -25.62 -39.36 2.88
CA THR A 894 -24.64 -40.29 2.31
C THR A 894 -23.59 -40.69 3.33
N THR A 895 -23.06 -39.74 4.10
CA THR A 895 -22.09 -40.02 5.16
C THR A 895 -22.73 -40.83 6.29
N ARG A 896 -23.99 -40.54 6.67
CA ARG A 896 -24.71 -41.32 7.69
C ARG A 896 -25.00 -42.73 7.23
N CYS A 897 -25.28 -42.92 5.94
CA CYS A 897 -25.38 -44.25 5.34
C CYS A 897 -24.09 -45.04 5.54
N ARG A 898 -22.92 -44.44 5.29
CA ARG A 898 -21.62 -45.11 5.50
C ARG A 898 -21.34 -45.43 6.97
N VAL A 899 -21.67 -44.50 7.87
CA VAL A 899 -21.58 -44.73 9.32
C VAL A 899 -22.48 -45.91 9.74
N ALA A 900 -23.74 -45.91 9.32
CA ALA A 900 -24.67 -47.01 9.58
C ALA A 900 -24.19 -48.36 9.00
N MET A 901 -23.54 -48.36 7.83
CA MET A 901 -22.91 -49.56 7.28
C MET A 901 -21.74 -50.05 8.15
N ALA A 902 -20.88 -49.15 8.63
CA ALA A 902 -19.77 -49.50 9.52
C ALA A 902 -20.24 -50.06 10.87
N GLU A 903 -21.43 -49.66 11.33
CA GLU A 903 -22.04 -50.10 12.58
C GLU A 903 -22.95 -51.33 12.43
N GLY A 904 -23.15 -51.82 11.21
CA GLY A 904 -23.98 -52.99 10.93
C GLY A 904 -25.49 -52.71 11.00
N GLU A 905 -25.91 -51.50 10.63
CA GLU A 905 -27.31 -51.04 10.60
C GLU A 905 -27.84 -50.89 9.15
N PRO A 906 -27.99 -51.97 8.36
CA PRO A 906 -28.25 -51.90 6.91
C PRO A 906 -29.62 -51.29 6.56
N GLU A 907 -30.62 -51.39 7.45
CA GLU A 907 -31.93 -50.77 7.22
C GLU A 907 -31.89 -49.25 7.31
N GLN A 908 -31.07 -48.70 8.22
CA GLN A 908 -30.85 -47.26 8.31
C GLN A 908 -30.03 -46.78 7.12
N ALA A 909 -28.94 -47.48 6.81
CA ALA A 909 -28.12 -47.18 5.64
C ALA A 909 -28.95 -47.11 4.34
N ARG A 910 -29.85 -48.08 4.14
CA ARG A 910 -30.71 -48.10 2.95
C ARG A 910 -31.70 -46.94 2.90
N ARG A 911 -32.31 -46.56 4.03
CA ARG A 911 -33.20 -45.39 4.10
C ARG A 911 -32.44 -44.12 3.75
N ASP A 912 -31.28 -43.93 4.39
CA ASP A 912 -30.43 -42.76 4.21
C ASP A 912 -29.96 -42.63 2.76
N ALA A 913 -29.57 -43.72 2.11
CA ALA A 913 -29.19 -43.70 0.70
C ALA A 913 -30.36 -43.30 -0.22
N TYR A 914 -31.58 -43.80 0.01
CA TYR A 914 -32.73 -43.40 -0.79
C TYR A 914 -33.16 -41.95 -0.56
N ASP A 915 -33.09 -41.49 0.68
CA ASP A 915 -33.40 -40.11 1.04
C ASP A 915 -32.31 -39.18 0.46
N ALA A 916 -31.03 -39.59 0.46
CA ALA A 916 -29.93 -38.87 -0.19
C ALA A 916 -30.12 -38.73 -1.71
N LEU A 917 -30.56 -39.80 -2.41
CA LEU A 917 -30.89 -39.72 -3.84
C LEU A 917 -32.05 -38.76 -4.10
N THR A 918 -33.07 -38.77 -3.24
CA THR A 918 -34.22 -37.87 -3.36
C THR A 918 -33.76 -36.41 -3.25
N CYS A 919 -32.98 -36.09 -2.20
CA CYS A 919 -32.42 -34.76 -1.99
C CYS A 919 -31.51 -34.31 -3.15
N ALA A 920 -30.62 -35.18 -3.64
CA ALA A 920 -29.74 -34.87 -4.77
C ALA A 920 -30.53 -34.57 -6.05
N THR A 921 -31.65 -35.27 -6.26
CA THR A 921 -32.49 -35.08 -7.45
C THR A 921 -33.26 -33.77 -7.38
N GLU A 922 -33.89 -33.48 -6.24
CA GLU A 922 -34.65 -32.24 -6.02
C GLU A 922 -33.75 -31.00 -6.14
N ALA A 923 -32.55 -31.07 -5.56
CA ALA A 923 -31.57 -29.99 -5.60
C ALA A 923 -30.77 -29.90 -6.91
N GLY A 924 -30.92 -30.84 -7.85
CA GLY A 924 -30.14 -30.88 -9.10
C GLY A 924 -28.65 -31.17 -8.90
N ALA A 925 -28.28 -31.79 -7.79
CA ALA A 925 -26.90 -31.97 -7.33
C ALA A 925 -26.29 -33.31 -7.79
N HIS A 926 -26.19 -33.50 -9.11
CA HIS A 926 -25.76 -34.78 -9.70
C HIS A 926 -24.35 -35.24 -9.28
N ASN A 927 -23.45 -34.34 -8.88
CA ASN A 927 -22.11 -34.70 -8.39
C ASN A 927 -22.15 -35.60 -7.13
N TYR A 928 -23.24 -35.53 -6.35
CA TYR A 928 -23.41 -36.33 -5.14
C TYR A 928 -24.09 -37.69 -5.38
N VAL A 929 -24.54 -37.97 -6.61
CA VAL A 929 -25.28 -39.21 -6.92
C VAL A 929 -24.38 -40.46 -6.96
N PRO A 930 -23.18 -40.46 -7.58
CA PRO A 930 -22.35 -41.66 -7.64
C PRO A 930 -21.97 -42.25 -6.27
N PRO A 931 -21.56 -41.46 -5.25
CA PRO A 931 -21.35 -41.97 -3.89
C PRO A 931 -22.56 -42.72 -3.32
N VAL A 932 -23.78 -42.24 -3.57
CA VAL A 932 -25.01 -42.87 -3.09
C VAL A 932 -25.30 -44.17 -3.81
N LEU A 933 -25.08 -44.21 -5.14
CA LEU A 933 -25.20 -45.43 -5.93
C LEU A 933 -24.17 -46.48 -5.50
N GLU A 934 -22.95 -46.08 -5.15
CA GLU A 934 -21.91 -46.96 -4.60
C GLU A 934 -22.34 -47.55 -3.24
N CYS A 935 -22.93 -46.75 -2.34
CA CYS A 935 -23.50 -47.25 -1.09
C CYS A 935 -24.64 -48.26 -1.32
N LEU A 936 -25.58 -47.95 -2.23
CA LEU A 936 -26.66 -48.88 -2.59
C LEU A 936 -26.15 -50.16 -3.25
N ALA A 937 -25.11 -50.06 -4.09
CA ALA A 937 -24.47 -51.21 -4.72
C ALA A 937 -23.85 -52.14 -3.68
N ARG A 938 -23.20 -51.58 -2.66
CA ARG A 938 -22.63 -52.36 -1.57
C ARG A 938 -23.70 -53.00 -0.69
N LEU A 939 -24.78 -52.29 -0.35
CA LEU A 939 -25.93 -52.89 0.33
C LEU A 939 -26.57 -54.03 -0.48
N ALA A 940 -26.68 -53.87 -1.81
CA ALA A 940 -27.17 -54.91 -2.69
C ALA A 940 -26.21 -56.12 -2.77
N LEU A 941 -24.90 -55.88 -2.71
CA LEU A 941 -23.89 -56.93 -2.63
C LEU A 941 -24.02 -57.72 -1.32
N ASP A 942 -24.17 -57.03 -0.19
CA ASP A 942 -24.36 -57.64 1.14
C ASP A 942 -25.66 -58.45 1.23
N ASP A 943 -26.71 -58.01 0.53
CA ASP A 943 -27.99 -58.73 0.38
C ASP A 943 -27.91 -59.94 -0.59
N GLY A 944 -26.77 -60.15 -1.27
CA GLY A 944 -26.57 -61.20 -2.27
C GLY A 944 -27.19 -60.89 -3.65
N ASN A 945 -27.65 -59.67 -3.89
CA ASN A 945 -28.21 -59.23 -5.16
C ASN A 945 -27.11 -58.71 -6.11
N HIS A 946 -26.19 -59.62 -6.47
CA HIS A 946 -24.97 -59.31 -7.19
C HIS A 946 -25.21 -58.58 -8.53
N ARG A 947 -26.23 -58.99 -9.31
CA ARG A 947 -26.55 -58.32 -10.59
C ARG A 947 -26.95 -56.86 -10.42
N GLU A 948 -27.71 -56.54 -9.38
CA GLU A 948 -28.09 -55.15 -9.10
C GLU A 948 -26.90 -54.34 -8.58
N ALA A 949 -26.05 -54.95 -7.73
CA ALA A 949 -24.80 -54.33 -7.30
C ALA A 949 -23.89 -53.97 -8.50
N ALA A 950 -23.72 -54.89 -9.46
CA ALA A 950 -22.95 -54.65 -10.68
C ALA A 950 -23.51 -53.50 -11.53
N ARG A 951 -24.84 -53.43 -11.67
CA ARG A 951 -25.50 -52.33 -12.40
C ARG A 951 -25.30 -50.99 -11.72
N LEU A 952 -25.48 -50.92 -10.40
CA LEU A 952 -25.34 -49.68 -9.63
C LEU A 952 -23.88 -49.18 -9.65
N PHE A 953 -22.90 -50.08 -9.49
CA PHE A 953 -21.48 -49.72 -9.67
C PHE A 953 -21.18 -49.26 -11.09
N GLY A 954 -21.68 -49.96 -12.11
CA GLY A 954 -21.50 -49.56 -13.51
C GLY A 954 -22.13 -48.20 -13.86
N ALA A 955 -23.29 -47.90 -13.28
CA ALA A 955 -23.94 -46.60 -13.43
C ALA A 955 -23.14 -45.47 -12.76
N ALA A 956 -22.64 -45.70 -11.54
CA ALA A 956 -21.79 -44.75 -10.82
C ALA A 956 -20.47 -44.48 -11.57
N ASP A 957 -19.79 -45.54 -12.02
CA ASP A 957 -18.54 -45.48 -12.76
C ASP A 957 -18.70 -44.75 -14.10
N ALA A 958 -19.74 -45.08 -14.88
CA ALA A 958 -20.02 -44.40 -16.13
C ALA A 958 -20.39 -42.93 -15.94
N HIS A 959 -21.09 -42.57 -14.86
CA HIS A 959 -21.36 -41.17 -14.55
C HIS A 959 -20.07 -40.41 -14.26
N ARG A 960 -19.21 -40.95 -13.39
CA ARG A 960 -17.88 -40.38 -13.08
C ARG A 960 -17.02 -40.19 -14.35
N GLY A 961 -17.00 -41.19 -15.23
CA GLY A 961 -16.31 -41.12 -16.51
C GLY A 961 -16.82 -40.03 -17.46
N ARG A 962 -18.12 -39.70 -17.40
CA ARG A 962 -18.73 -38.62 -18.21
C ARG A 962 -18.49 -37.22 -17.64
N THR A 963 -18.51 -37.07 -16.32
CA THR A 963 -18.34 -35.77 -15.65
C THR A 963 -16.89 -35.42 -15.34
N GLY A 964 -15.99 -36.41 -15.41
CA GLY A 964 -14.60 -36.26 -14.95
C GLY A 964 -14.46 -36.26 -13.42
N ALA A 965 -15.53 -36.59 -12.68
CA ALA A 965 -15.53 -36.63 -11.23
C ALA A 965 -14.86 -37.90 -10.71
N LEU A 966 -13.79 -37.75 -9.94
CA LEU A 966 -13.11 -38.87 -9.29
C LEU A 966 -13.75 -39.22 -7.95
N ARG A 967 -13.53 -40.48 -7.54
CA ARG A 967 -13.81 -40.92 -6.18
C ARG A 967 -12.74 -40.36 -5.26
N LEU A 968 -13.14 -39.92 -4.07
CA LEU A 968 -12.17 -39.57 -3.03
C LEU A 968 -11.40 -40.84 -2.65
N LYS A 969 -10.06 -40.76 -2.65
CA LYS A 969 -9.20 -41.94 -2.45
C LYS A 969 -9.40 -42.66 -1.14
N ILE A 970 -9.92 -41.99 -0.11
CA ILE A 970 -10.32 -42.61 1.15
C ILE A 970 -11.33 -43.78 0.96
N TYR A 971 -12.09 -43.78 -0.13
CA TYR A 971 -13.09 -44.82 -0.44
C TYR A 971 -12.61 -45.87 -1.45
N ASP A 972 -11.42 -45.72 -2.05
CA ASP A 972 -10.96 -46.65 -3.09
C ASP A 972 -10.76 -48.06 -2.54
N GLY A 973 -10.19 -48.21 -1.33
CA GLY A 973 -9.98 -49.55 -0.74
C GLY A 973 -11.29 -50.30 -0.47
N GLU A 974 -12.31 -49.61 0.03
CA GLU A 974 -13.64 -50.19 0.24
C GLU A 974 -14.33 -50.55 -1.08
N TYR A 975 -14.21 -49.69 -2.09
CA TYR A 975 -14.75 -49.91 -3.42
C TYR A 975 -14.10 -51.11 -4.11
N GLU A 976 -12.77 -51.17 -4.13
CA GLU A 976 -12.00 -52.27 -4.73
C GLU A 976 -12.37 -53.61 -4.10
N ALA A 977 -12.47 -53.66 -2.77
CA ALA A 977 -12.91 -54.87 -2.05
C ALA A 977 -14.33 -55.30 -2.45
N SER A 978 -15.27 -54.36 -2.62
CA SER A 978 -16.63 -54.67 -3.08
C SER A 978 -16.66 -55.16 -4.53
N VAL A 979 -15.88 -54.54 -5.43
CA VAL A 979 -15.76 -54.94 -6.84
C VAL A 979 -15.12 -56.33 -6.96
N GLU A 980 -14.10 -56.65 -6.15
CA GLU A 980 -13.47 -57.96 -6.11
C GLU A 980 -14.42 -59.03 -5.57
N ALA A 981 -15.13 -58.76 -4.47
CA ALA A 981 -16.14 -59.66 -3.92
C ALA A 981 -17.27 -59.94 -4.92
N LEU A 982 -17.70 -58.91 -5.65
CA LEU A 982 -18.69 -59.03 -6.71
C LEU A 982 -18.20 -59.87 -7.89
N ARG A 983 -16.95 -59.65 -8.33
CA ARG A 983 -16.30 -60.46 -9.37
C ARG A 983 -16.21 -61.93 -8.96
N ALA A 984 -15.84 -62.20 -7.71
CA ALA A 984 -15.78 -63.55 -7.17
C ALA A 984 -17.16 -64.24 -7.10
N ALA A 985 -18.24 -63.49 -6.88
CA ALA A 985 -19.60 -64.03 -6.78
C ALA A 985 -20.27 -64.31 -8.14
N MET A 986 -20.03 -63.48 -9.16
CA MET A 986 -20.71 -63.57 -10.47
C MET A 986 -19.84 -64.17 -11.60
N GLY A 987 -18.52 -64.06 -11.50
CA GLY A 987 -17.62 -64.29 -12.64
C GLY A 987 -17.55 -63.11 -13.62
N ASP A 988 -16.45 -63.03 -14.38
CA ASP A 988 -16.09 -61.85 -15.17
C ASP A 988 -17.10 -61.50 -16.28
N GLU A 989 -17.63 -62.48 -17.02
CA GLU A 989 -18.55 -62.23 -18.15
C GLU A 989 -19.93 -61.71 -17.67
N GLU A 990 -20.49 -62.33 -16.63
CA GLU A 990 -21.80 -61.92 -16.10
C GLU A 990 -21.72 -60.54 -15.43
N MET A 991 -20.63 -60.28 -14.70
CA MET A 991 -20.34 -58.98 -14.13
C MET A 991 -20.20 -57.92 -15.22
N ALA A 992 -19.42 -58.17 -16.28
CA ALA A 992 -19.23 -57.21 -17.38
C ALA A 992 -20.55 -56.87 -18.09
N GLY A 993 -21.42 -57.86 -18.29
CA GLY A 993 -22.75 -57.66 -18.86
C GLY A 993 -23.64 -56.76 -17.99
N ALA A 994 -23.74 -57.07 -16.70
CA ALA A 994 -24.53 -56.28 -15.75
C ALA A 994 -23.95 -54.86 -15.53
N TRP A 995 -22.63 -54.72 -15.54
CA TRP A 995 -21.95 -53.43 -15.46
C TRP A 995 -22.27 -52.56 -16.68
N ALA A 996 -22.21 -53.14 -17.89
CA ALA A 996 -22.53 -52.44 -19.13
C ALA A 996 -24.01 -52.00 -19.18
N GLU A 997 -24.93 -52.81 -18.65
CA GLU A 997 -26.34 -52.42 -18.49
C GLU A 997 -26.50 -51.17 -17.61
N GLY A 998 -25.75 -51.09 -16.51
CA GLY A 998 -25.72 -49.90 -15.65
C GLY A 998 -25.06 -48.69 -16.32
N ALA A 999 -23.93 -48.91 -16.98
CA ALA A 999 -23.15 -47.87 -17.65
C ALA A 999 -23.92 -47.18 -18.79
N ALA A 1000 -24.83 -47.91 -19.44
CA ALA A 1000 -25.69 -47.40 -20.50
C ALA A 1000 -26.76 -46.41 -20.00
N LEU A 1001 -27.06 -46.38 -18.69
CA LEU A 1001 -28.07 -45.49 -18.13
C LEU A 1001 -27.56 -44.04 -18.07
N SER A 1002 -28.45 -43.10 -18.41
CA SER A 1002 -28.30 -41.71 -17.99
C SER A 1002 -28.43 -41.60 -16.46
N ILE A 1003 -27.95 -40.50 -15.87
CA ILE A 1003 -28.02 -40.32 -14.41
C ILE A 1003 -29.46 -40.33 -13.89
N SER A 1004 -30.39 -39.70 -14.61
CA SER A 1004 -31.81 -39.68 -14.26
C SER A 1004 -32.46 -41.07 -14.34
N GLU A 1005 -32.08 -41.88 -15.34
CA GLU A 1005 -32.53 -43.27 -15.44
C GLU A 1005 -31.95 -44.14 -14.32
N ALA A 1006 -30.66 -43.97 -13.99
CA ALA A 1006 -30.01 -44.67 -12.88
C ALA A 1006 -30.66 -44.34 -11.53
N ILE A 1007 -30.95 -43.06 -11.25
CA ILE A 1007 -31.69 -42.62 -10.06
C ILE A 1007 -33.08 -43.26 -10.01
N THR A 1008 -33.84 -43.15 -11.12
CA THR A 1008 -35.20 -43.71 -11.21
C THR A 1008 -35.18 -45.22 -10.97
N GLN A 1009 -34.21 -45.92 -11.55
CA GLN A 1009 -34.05 -47.36 -11.37
C GLN A 1009 -33.70 -47.72 -9.92
N ALA A 1010 -32.72 -47.04 -9.32
CA ALA A 1010 -32.35 -47.24 -7.93
C ALA A 1010 -33.54 -47.00 -6.99
N GLN A 1011 -34.30 -45.92 -7.20
CA GLN A 1011 -35.48 -45.60 -6.39
C GLN A 1011 -36.62 -46.62 -6.51
N ARG A 1012 -36.74 -47.35 -7.63
CA ARG A 1012 -37.72 -48.47 -7.73
C ARG A 1012 -37.44 -49.58 -6.73
N GLY A 1013 -36.19 -49.73 -6.27
CA GLY A 1013 -35.80 -50.66 -5.21
C GLY A 1013 -36.31 -50.28 -3.81
N ARG A 1014 -36.67 -49.01 -3.56
CA ARG A 1014 -37.13 -48.49 -2.25
C ARG A 1014 -38.38 -49.18 -1.71
N GLY A 1015 -39.20 -49.77 -2.59
CA GLY A 1015 -40.44 -50.47 -2.26
C GLY A 1015 -40.34 -52.00 -2.20
N GLU A 1016 -39.22 -52.61 -2.62
CA GLU A 1016 -39.06 -54.07 -2.56
C GLU A 1016 -38.66 -54.50 -1.16
N ARG A 1017 -39.60 -54.56 -0.23
CA ARG A 1017 -39.39 -55.26 1.06
C ARG A 1017 -39.29 -56.77 0.80
N ARG A 1018 -38.13 -57.24 0.39
CA ARG A 1018 -37.88 -58.67 0.18
C ARG A 1018 -37.15 -59.20 1.41
N ARG A 1019 -37.88 -60.00 2.21
CA ARG A 1019 -37.30 -60.84 3.26
C ARG A 1019 -36.08 -61.56 2.68
N ALA A 1020 -35.02 -61.69 3.47
CA ALA A 1020 -33.91 -62.59 3.17
C ALA A 1020 -34.45 -63.94 2.68
N SER A 1021 -33.83 -64.56 1.68
CA SER A 1021 -34.29 -65.84 1.14
C SER A 1021 -34.00 -67.03 2.07
N SER A 1022 -33.10 -66.85 3.04
CA SER A 1022 -32.64 -67.87 4.00
C SER A 1022 -32.17 -67.25 5.32
N GLY A 1023 -32.00 -68.06 6.36
CA GLY A 1023 -31.57 -67.63 7.71
C GLY A 1023 -32.71 -67.09 8.59
N TRP A 1024 -32.45 -66.82 9.87
CA TRP A 1024 -33.46 -66.34 10.82
C TRP A 1024 -34.25 -65.09 10.38
N PRO A 1025 -33.63 -64.10 9.70
CA PRO A 1025 -34.34 -62.93 9.16
C PRO A 1025 -35.34 -63.25 8.03
N SER A 1026 -35.25 -64.44 7.40
CA SER A 1026 -36.18 -64.90 6.35
C SER A 1026 -37.53 -65.39 6.88
N LEU A 1027 -37.66 -65.58 8.20
CA LEU A 1027 -38.85 -66.12 8.81
C LEU A 1027 -39.98 -65.08 8.84
N THR A 1028 -41.20 -65.54 8.56
CA THR A 1028 -42.40 -64.72 8.75
C THR A 1028 -42.79 -64.63 10.21
N ARG A 1029 -43.60 -63.63 10.59
CA ARG A 1029 -44.10 -63.51 11.98
C ARG A 1029 -44.84 -64.76 12.44
N ALA A 1030 -45.65 -65.35 11.56
CA ALA A 1030 -46.33 -66.62 11.82
C ALA A 1030 -45.34 -67.80 11.96
N GLU A 1031 -44.27 -67.82 11.17
CA GLU A 1031 -43.20 -68.83 11.29
C GLU A 1031 -42.42 -68.66 12.60
N LEU A 1032 -42.10 -67.44 13.02
CA LEU A 1032 -41.44 -67.13 14.30
C LEU A 1032 -42.30 -67.55 15.50
N ASP A 1033 -43.60 -67.28 15.46
CA ASP A 1033 -44.53 -67.72 16.51
C ASP A 1033 -44.57 -69.25 16.61
N VAL A 1034 -44.55 -69.96 15.46
CA VAL A 1034 -44.44 -71.43 15.42
C VAL A 1034 -43.08 -71.90 15.98
N VAL A 1035 -41.97 -71.25 15.62
CA VAL A 1035 -40.62 -71.61 16.09
C VAL A 1035 -40.47 -71.42 17.60
N ARG A 1036 -41.00 -70.33 18.17
CA ARG A 1036 -41.01 -70.08 19.62
C ARG A 1036 -41.74 -71.22 20.35
N LEU A 1037 -42.93 -71.58 19.90
CA LEU A 1037 -43.72 -72.64 20.53
C LEU A 1037 -43.09 -74.04 20.34
N VAL A 1038 -42.30 -74.24 19.29
CA VAL A 1038 -41.46 -75.45 19.13
C VAL A 1038 -40.32 -75.46 20.16
N GLY A 1039 -39.70 -74.31 20.44
CA GLY A 1039 -38.69 -74.15 21.50
C GLY A 1039 -39.24 -74.42 22.90
N GLU A 1040 -40.52 -74.10 23.14
CA GLU A 1040 -41.27 -74.45 24.36
C GLU A 1040 -41.65 -75.96 24.44
N GLY A 1041 -41.35 -76.76 23.42
CA GLY A 1041 -41.58 -78.21 23.41
C GLY A 1041 -43.00 -78.65 23.04
N LEU A 1042 -43.86 -77.74 22.56
CA LEU A 1042 -45.25 -78.05 22.20
C LEU A 1042 -45.35 -78.93 20.94
N SER A 1043 -46.39 -79.76 20.85
CA SER A 1043 -46.67 -80.57 19.65
C SER A 1043 -47.35 -79.72 18.55
N ASN A 1044 -47.35 -80.20 17.29
CA ASN A 1044 -48.05 -79.49 16.20
C ASN A 1044 -49.54 -79.24 16.48
N ARG A 1045 -50.18 -80.13 17.25
CA ARG A 1045 -51.58 -79.98 17.64
C ARG A 1045 -51.76 -78.86 18.67
N ASP A 1046 -50.88 -78.80 19.67
CA ASP A 1046 -50.97 -77.78 20.73
C ASP A 1046 -50.61 -76.39 20.19
N ILE A 1047 -49.64 -76.31 19.27
CA ILE A 1047 -49.30 -75.07 18.54
C ILE A 1047 -50.50 -74.60 17.70
N ALA A 1048 -51.17 -75.53 17.01
CA ALA A 1048 -52.34 -75.23 16.19
C ALA A 1048 -53.50 -74.69 17.03
N GLU A 1049 -53.79 -75.31 18.18
CA GLU A 1049 -54.79 -74.81 19.14
C GLU A 1049 -54.41 -73.41 19.66
N ARG A 1050 -53.14 -73.17 20.01
CA ARG A 1050 -52.68 -71.91 20.60
C ARG A 1050 -52.59 -70.75 19.62
N LEU A 1051 -52.32 -71.03 18.34
CA LEU A 1051 -52.30 -70.04 17.26
C LEU A 1051 -53.63 -69.94 16.51
N PHE A 1052 -54.66 -70.69 16.93
CA PHE A 1052 -55.97 -70.77 16.26
C PHE A 1052 -55.88 -71.10 14.76
N VAL A 1053 -54.99 -72.04 14.39
CA VAL A 1053 -54.79 -72.52 13.00
C VAL A 1053 -54.90 -74.05 12.93
N SER A 1054 -54.89 -74.64 11.73
CA SER A 1054 -54.92 -76.11 11.59
C SER A 1054 -53.55 -76.75 11.86
N PRO A 1055 -53.46 -77.99 12.37
CA PRO A 1055 -52.19 -78.72 12.50
C PRO A 1055 -51.41 -78.86 11.18
N ARG A 1056 -52.11 -78.90 10.05
CA ARG A 1056 -51.53 -78.94 8.70
C ARG A 1056 -50.87 -77.61 8.33
N THR A 1057 -51.43 -76.49 8.80
CA THR A 1057 -50.84 -75.14 8.64
C THR A 1057 -49.54 -75.02 9.42
N VAL A 1058 -49.50 -75.52 10.67
CA VAL A 1058 -48.27 -75.57 11.48
C VAL A 1058 -47.18 -76.42 10.80
N GLN A 1059 -47.54 -77.59 10.27
CA GLN A 1059 -46.61 -78.45 9.53
C GLN A 1059 -46.05 -77.77 8.27
N THR A 1060 -46.88 -76.99 7.57
CA THR A 1060 -46.46 -76.21 6.40
C THR A 1060 -45.47 -75.12 6.80
N HIS A 1061 -45.76 -74.36 7.86
CA HIS A 1061 -44.83 -73.35 8.39
C HIS A 1061 -43.50 -73.98 8.84
N LEU A 1062 -43.51 -75.14 9.50
CA LEU A 1062 -42.29 -75.84 9.88
C LEU A 1062 -41.46 -76.30 8.68
N THR A 1063 -42.11 -76.76 7.61
CA THR A 1063 -41.42 -77.16 6.38
C THR A 1063 -40.72 -75.96 5.74
N HIS A 1064 -41.39 -74.80 5.71
CA HIS A 1064 -40.79 -73.56 5.23
C HIS A 1064 -39.64 -73.11 6.14
N VAL A 1065 -39.80 -73.17 7.46
CA VAL A 1065 -38.75 -72.85 8.44
C VAL A 1065 -37.53 -73.75 8.25
N TYR A 1066 -37.71 -75.05 8.11
CA TYR A 1066 -36.61 -76.01 7.87
C TYR A 1066 -35.85 -75.69 6.59
N THR A 1067 -36.58 -75.40 5.51
CA THR A 1067 -35.99 -75.02 4.23
C THR A 1067 -35.21 -73.70 4.33
N LYS A 1068 -35.78 -72.72 5.03
CA LYS A 1068 -35.18 -71.39 5.22
C LYS A 1068 -33.96 -71.39 6.14
N LEU A 1069 -33.95 -72.22 7.18
CA LEU A 1069 -32.87 -72.29 8.18
C LEU A 1069 -31.84 -73.40 7.90
N GLY A 1070 -32.07 -74.27 6.92
CA GLY A 1070 -31.22 -75.42 6.63
C GLY A 1070 -31.25 -76.50 7.71
N PHE A 1071 -32.35 -76.62 8.46
CA PHE A 1071 -32.50 -77.61 9.53
C PHE A 1071 -33.26 -78.84 9.05
N ASN A 1072 -32.81 -80.01 9.49
CA ASN A 1072 -33.37 -81.29 9.05
C ASN A 1072 -34.22 -81.98 10.12
N SER A 1073 -34.36 -81.38 11.32
CA SER A 1073 -35.16 -81.97 12.39
C SER A 1073 -35.80 -80.93 13.31
N ARG A 1074 -36.92 -81.30 13.92
CA ARG A 1074 -37.60 -80.51 14.96
C ARG A 1074 -36.74 -80.30 16.20
N VAL A 1075 -35.92 -81.29 16.56
CA VAL A 1075 -35.03 -81.22 17.72
C VAL A 1075 -33.94 -80.16 17.50
N GLN A 1076 -33.36 -80.13 16.30
CA GLN A 1076 -32.39 -79.11 15.90
C GLN A 1076 -33.02 -77.70 15.92
N LEU A 1077 -34.24 -77.56 15.38
CA LEU A 1077 -34.98 -76.29 15.44
C LEU A 1077 -35.30 -75.86 16.88
N ALA A 1078 -35.69 -76.78 17.77
CA ALA A 1078 -36.01 -76.46 19.15
C ALA A 1078 -34.77 -76.02 19.95
N GLN A 1079 -33.63 -76.68 19.75
CA GLN A 1079 -32.37 -76.31 20.40
C GLN A 1079 -31.89 -74.93 19.97
N GLU A 1080 -32.00 -74.63 18.67
CA GLU A 1080 -31.55 -73.34 18.14
C GLU A 1080 -32.56 -72.23 18.42
N ALA A 1081 -33.86 -72.54 18.50
CA ALA A 1081 -34.89 -71.59 18.93
C ALA A 1081 -34.69 -71.09 20.37
N VAL A 1082 -34.21 -71.95 21.28
CA VAL A 1082 -33.90 -71.58 22.67
C VAL A 1082 -32.64 -70.70 22.76
N ARG A 1083 -31.73 -70.80 21.78
CA ARG A 1083 -30.53 -69.94 21.71
C ARG A 1083 -30.81 -68.56 21.11
N HIS A 1084 -31.85 -68.46 20.28
CA HIS A 1084 -32.27 -67.24 19.58
C HIS A 1084 -33.49 -66.54 20.21
N SER A 1085 -34.12 -67.15 21.23
CA SER A 1085 -35.17 -66.54 22.08
C SER A 1085 -34.56 -65.68 23.18
#